data_AF-A0A8X6HY66-F1
#
_entry.id   AF-A0A8X6HY66-F1
#
_cell.length_a   1.000
_cell.length_b   1.000
_cell.length_c   1.000
_cell.angle_alpha   90.00
_cell.angle_beta   90.00
_cell.angle_gamma   90.00
#
_symmetry.space_group_name_H-M   'P 1'
#
loop_
_entity.id
_entity.type
_entity.pdbx_description
1 polymer ?
#
loop_
_entity_poly.entity_id
_entity_poly.type
_entity_poly.pdbx_seq_one_letter_code
_entity_poly.pdbx_strand_id
1 'polypeptide(L)'
;MSAIAEILHNSNYKVQGSDAQSNDNINKLQKLGIEVYIGHNANNISQAQIVVHSSAIESDNVELIAAKNNNKTVLHRSDILAEIMKGKYVIAVSGSSGKTTTTAMIASIFDHSGIDATVTVGGILNSYKSNFKLGGSDTFLIEADESDGTMLKIPAKIAVITSINNDHIDYYGTFDNIKNAFSQFVNNAGSAVLPDSVDIDYDASNSITFGFENGSIRASNIKQHANSIEFDVLNNWIPASATCMTKKQVSSHHLLSSHHPLSSQCVTLGSSPLKNIVLSNAIGIHKVSNALAAISVAIKLGISDAEIKKGLLEFKGVARRFSLIANIKGVKLIEDYAHHPNEIYATLTAARSITKGKVIGIIEPLRFARIRNFFDEFIRIFMMFDYVILTPVHPPEDKPISGCGIDDIQKALISNGFNNTKIMNDSLLISHFISDSTRPDSRGYPTVEVEIELCDGAIGRASVPSGASTGKLEALELRDQDEKRYCGKGVLKAVQAVNGVITDKIIGMNAADKNAIDKALIELDGTKNKSKLGANATLGVSLAVAKAAANSFKIPLYRYLRGEQMSVMPVPLINIINGGVHADNKLNFQEFMILPVGAETFSEAIRISAEVFHNLRSILKKKGYSTNVGDEGGFAPNIESTEEALDLIIYAIESAGYSAQSDFALGLDVASSTFYEDGIYKFENKELTSKELTEYYCNLVEGYPIISIEDAMSEDDYEGWKLLTAKLGSKIQLVGDDLFVTNCELIGKGIEEKMANAVLIKSNQIGTLTETFAAIEMAKSNNYKAVISHRSAGDGGDGCASFRREKFVEFGGPNGGNGGKGGNIVFISDANLNTLLHFRYRRHIKADNGKNGAGRDRSGTAGKDVILRVPVGAQIIDEESEEIIVDLDKPGMEFQVAQGGKGGLGNTNFKSSTNKAPRHFTYGQPGEEKHVLLKLKVLSDVGIIGMPNAGKSKFLTRCSNSDTKVGDYPFTTVRPHLGVTKVDDSEVVIADIPGIITDAHLGVGLGHKFLKHIERCQILLHLIDVTHDDVVSAYGCIHNELELYNGDLVKKEEIVVLNKCDLLREAEILKKKNHLANYLNKEVLCLSINGDLQPILRLLSEKLKKSNSKEIEVYDPFKM
;
A
#
# COMPACT_ATOMS: atom_id res chain seq x y z
N MET A 1 -21.33 1.91 13.78
CA MET A 1 -21.77 3.15 14.47
C MET A 1 -23.26 3.50 14.28
N SER A 2 -23.91 3.07 13.18
CA SER A 2 -25.32 3.36 12.84
C SER A 2 -26.34 3.31 13.98
N ALA A 3 -26.35 2.25 14.80
CA ALA A 3 -27.32 2.12 15.91
C ALA A 3 -27.29 3.30 16.89
N ILE A 4 -26.11 3.81 17.25
CA ILE A 4 -25.97 4.97 18.16
C ILE A 4 -26.48 6.25 17.48
N ALA A 5 -26.20 6.41 16.18
CA ALA A 5 -26.72 7.53 15.40
C ALA A 5 -28.25 7.52 15.33
N GLU A 6 -28.87 6.35 15.13
CA GLU A 6 -30.34 6.18 15.14
C GLU A 6 -30.94 6.48 16.52
N ILE A 7 -30.34 6.02 17.63
CA ILE A 7 -30.80 6.34 18.99
C ILE A 7 -30.77 7.85 19.25
N LEU A 8 -29.64 8.51 18.97
CA LEU A 8 -29.46 9.92 19.25
C LEU A 8 -30.39 10.79 18.38
N HIS A 9 -30.54 10.46 17.09
CA HIS A 9 -31.44 11.16 16.18
C HIS A 9 -32.90 11.09 16.64
N ASN A 10 -33.39 9.90 16.98
CA ASN A 10 -34.75 9.73 17.51
C ASN A 10 -34.93 10.31 18.93
N SER A 11 -33.83 10.57 19.64
CA SER A 11 -33.80 11.29 20.92
C SER A 11 -33.70 12.82 20.73
N ASN A 12 -34.04 13.33 19.54
CA ASN A 12 -34.00 14.75 19.12
C ASN A 12 -32.61 15.43 19.11
N TYR A 13 -31.51 14.67 19.07
CA TYR A 13 -30.19 15.25 18.80
C TYR A 13 -29.97 15.43 17.30
N LYS A 14 -29.31 16.52 16.89
CA LYS A 14 -28.80 16.66 15.52
C LYS A 14 -27.60 15.74 15.35
N VAL A 15 -27.73 14.73 14.48
CA VAL A 15 -26.69 13.74 14.19
C VAL A 15 -26.16 13.91 12.77
N GLN A 16 -24.85 13.78 12.63
CA GLN A 16 -24.12 13.69 11.37
C GLN A 16 -22.97 12.69 11.54
N GLY A 17 -22.44 12.13 10.46
CA GLY A 17 -21.37 11.14 10.53
C GLY A 17 -20.45 11.12 9.31
N SER A 18 -19.44 10.28 9.36
CA SER A 18 -18.44 10.08 8.32
C SER A 18 -18.02 8.60 8.28
N ASP A 19 -17.67 8.11 7.10
CA ASP A 19 -17.16 6.75 6.89
C ASP A 19 -16.15 6.76 5.74
N ALA A 20 -15.19 5.83 5.74
CA ALA A 20 -14.11 5.82 4.75
C ALA A 20 -14.62 5.46 3.34
N GLN A 21 -15.67 4.62 3.25
CA GLN A 21 -16.26 4.15 2.00
C GLN A 21 -17.80 4.06 2.10
N SER A 22 -18.47 4.09 0.95
CA SER A 22 -19.94 3.96 0.91
C SER A 22 -20.40 2.54 1.26
N ASN A 23 -21.49 2.42 2.03
CA ASN A 23 -22.08 1.13 2.40
C ASN A 23 -23.59 1.23 2.69
N ASP A 24 -24.29 0.10 2.79
CA ASP A 24 -25.75 0.07 2.96
C ASP A 24 -26.28 0.73 4.24
N ASN A 25 -25.48 0.78 5.32
CA ASN A 25 -25.89 1.50 6.53
C ASN A 25 -25.94 3.01 6.28
N ILE A 26 -25.07 3.55 5.44
CA ILE A 26 -25.07 4.97 5.05
C ILE A 26 -26.34 5.29 4.27
N ASN A 27 -26.71 4.44 3.31
CA ASN A 27 -27.98 4.55 2.57
C ASN A 27 -29.21 4.52 3.50
N LYS A 28 -29.15 3.75 4.61
CA LYS A 28 -30.20 3.71 5.64
C LYS A 28 -30.24 5.00 6.47
N LEU A 29 -29.10 5.50 6.94
CA LEU A 29 -28.98 6.73 7.73
C LEU A 29 -29.40 7.98 6.93
N GLN A 30 -28.98 8.08 5.67
CA GLN A 30 -29.38 9.19 4.78
C GLN A 30 -30.90 9.20 4.52
N LYS A 31 -31.56 8.04 4.44
CA LYS A 31 -33.04 7.95 4.35
C LYS A 31 -33.75 8.43 5.62
N LEU A 32 -33.07 8.44 6.77
CA LEU A 32 -33.55 9.03 8.02
C LEU A 32 -33.23 10.53 8.12
N GLY A 33 -32.63 11.14 7.08
CA GLY A 33 -32.21 12.54 7.11
C GLY A 33 -30.93 12.81 7.90
N ILE A 34 -30.19 11.77 8.28
CA ILE A 34 -28.87 11.91 8.93
C ILE A 34 -27.83 12.12 7.82
N GLU A 35 -27.12 13.25 7.86
CA GLU A 35 -26.06 13.55 6.91
C GLU A 35 -24.83 12.69 7.19
N VAL A 36 -24.31 12.02 6.16
CA VAL A 36 -23.12 11.16 6.28
C VAL A 36 -22.17 11.43 5.11
N TYR A 37 -20.94 11.80 5.44
CA TYR A 37 -19.86 12.12 4.51
C TYR A 37 -19.06 10.86 4.14
N ILE A 38 -18.59 10.77 2.89
CA ILE A 38 -17.66 9.71 2.44
C ILE A 38 -16.24 10.28 2.42
N GLY A 39 -15.32 9.60 3.10
CA GLY A 39 -13.98 10.07 3.39
C GLY A 39 -13.92 10.96 4.64
N HIS A 40 -12.86 10.80 5.43
CA HIS A 40 -12.64 11.58 6.64
C HIS A 40 -12.06 12.97 6.31
N ASN A 41 -12.64 14.02 6.87
CA ASN A 41 -12.17 15.39 6.70
C ASN A 41 -12.46 16.23 7.96
N ALA A 42 -11.47 17.00 8.42
CA ALA A 42 -11.62 17.88 9.60
C ALA A 42 -12.86 18.80 9.53
N ASN A 43 -13.30 19.21 8.34
CA ASN A 43 -14.48 20.05 8.16
C ASN A 43 -15.81 19.32 8.42
N ASN A 44 -15.85 17.98 8.29
CA ASN A 44 -17.05 17.17 8.49
C ASN A 44 -17.59 17.28 9.93
N ILE A 45 -16.72 17.54 10.91
CA ILE A 45 -17.10 17.73 12.32
C ILE A 45 -17.32 19.20 12.72
N SER A 46 -17.26 20.15 11.78
CA SER A 46 -17.32 21.60 12.06
C SER A 46 -18.51 21.99 12.96
N GLN A 47 -19.70 21.46 12.68
CA GLN A 47 -20.93 21.71 13.44
C GLN A 47 -21.13 20.81 14.68
N ALA A 48 -20.31 19.76 14.88
CA ALA A 48 -20.49 18.80 15.97
C ALA A 48 -20.03 19.36 17.34
N GLN A 49 -20.80 19.11 18.40
CA GLN A 49 -20.39 19.43 19.78
C GLN A 49 -19.70 18.23 20.47
N ILE A 50 -20.17 17.03 20.16
CA ILE A 50 -19.65 15.75 20.63
C ILE A 50 -19.21 14.96 19.39
N VAL A 51 -18.03 14.33 19.44
CA VAL A 51 -17.51 13.45 18.40
C VAL A 51 -17.34 12.06 18.99
N VAL A 52 -17.98 11.06 18.38
CA VAL A 52 -17.98 9.68 18.86
C VAL A 52 -17.23 8.80 17.86
N HIS A 53 -16.32 7.96 18.35
CA HIS A 53 -15.56 7.02 17.52
C HIS A 53 -15.57 5.58 18.09
N SER A 54 -15.28 4.61 17.23
CA SER A 54 -15.05 3.21 17.60
C SER A 54 -13.56 2.87 17.59
N SER A 55 -13.20 1.71 18.15
CA SER A 55 -11.83 1.16 18.17
C SER A 55 -11.19 1.04 16.78
N ALA A 56 -12.00 0.82 15.73
CA ALA A 56 -11.54 0.78 14.33
C ALA A 56 -11.15 2.15 13.72
N ILE A 57 -11.28 3.25 14.48
CA ILE A 57 -10.79 4.57 14.05
C ILE A 57 -9.48 4.86 14.77
N GLU A 58 -8.40 4.87 14.00
CA GLU A 58 -7.06 5.13 14.49
C GLU A 58 -6.92 6.52 15.14
N SER A 59 -5.97 6.61 16.07
CA SER A 59 -5.81 7.80 16.92
C SER A 59 -5.35 9.07 16.17
N ASP A 60 -4.86 8.89 14.94
CA ASP A 60 -4.40 9.90 13.99
C ASP A 60 -5.48 10.35 12.98
N ASN A 61 -6.69 9.81 13.06
CA ASN A 61 -7.79 10.18 12.17
C ASN A 61 -8.04 11.71 12.21
N VAL A 62 -8.12 12.32 11.02
CA VAL A 62 -8.20 13.78 10.85
C VAL A 62 -9.40 14.43 11.55
N GLU A 63 -10.50 13.71 11.72
CA GLU A 63 -11.69 14.19 12.45
C GLU A 63 -11.50 14.09 13.97
N LEU A 64 -10.81 13.06 14.47
CA LEU A 64 -10.46 12.94 15.89
C LEU A 64 -9.42 13.96 16.32
N ILE A 65 -8.42 14.23 15.48
CA ILE A 65 -7.45 15.32 15.73
C ILE A 65 -8.18 16.65 15.73
N ALA A 66 -9.00 16.94 14.71
CA ALA A 66 -9.77 18.17 14.64
C ALA A 66 -10.75 18.32 15.83
N ALA A 67 -11.34 17.23 16.34
CA ALA A 67 -12.22 17.26 17.50
C ALA A 67 -11.49 17.72 18.75
N LYS A 68 -10.32 17.12 19.03
CA LYS A 68 -9.45 17.49 20.15
C LYS A 68 -8.99 18.94 20.04
N ASN A 69 -8.52 19.36 18.86
CA ASN A 69 -7.99 20.72 18.63
C ASN A 69 -9.07 21.81 18.77
N ASN A 70 -10.33 21.49 18.47
CA ASN A 70 -11.47 22.40 18.63
C ASN A 70 -12.17 22.26 20.00
N ASN A 71 -11.55 21.59 20.99
CA ASN A 71 -12.11 21.34 22.32
C ASN A 71 -13.53 20.73 22.32
N LYS A 72 -13.86 19.94 21.29
CA LYS A 72 -15.13 19.19 21.21
C LYS A 72 -15.05 17.96 22.10
N THR A 73 -16.16 17.56 22.71
CA THR A 73 -16.16 16.39 23.59
C THR A 73 -15.96 15.12 22.77
N VAL A 74 -14.82 14.45 22.94
CA VAL A 74 -14.55 13.16 22.28
C VAL A 74 -14.95 12.02 23.22
N LEU A 75 -15.81 11.11 22.74
CA LEU A 75 -16.24 9.93 23.49
C LEU A 75 -15.96 8.66 22.68
N HIS A 76 -15.52 7.60 23.35
CA HIS A 76 -15.49 6.30 22.71
C HIS A 76 -16.91 5.71 22.59
N ARG A 77 -17.13 4.81 21.63
CA ARG A 77 -18.39 4.09 21.39
C ARG A 77 -18.98 3.49 22.66
N SER A 78 -18.14 2.91 23.52
CA SER A 78 -18.60 2.31 24.79
C SER A 78 -19.06 3.34 25.82
N ASP A 79 -18.45 4.52 25.84
CA ASP A 79 -18.73 5.55 26.85
C ASP A 79 -20.06 6.27 26.57
N ILE A 80 -20.32 6.63 25.31
CA ILE A 80 -21.63 7.19 24.93
C ILE A 80 -22.76 6.17 25.12
N LEU A 81 -22.50 4.89 24.88
CA LEU A 81 -23.49 3.84 25.05
C LEU A 81 -23.81 3.61 26.53
N ALA A 82 -22.81 3.66 27.41
CA ALA A 82 -23.00 3.64 28.86
C ALA A 82 -23.82 4.84 29.36
N GLU A 83 -23.59 6.04 28.82
CA GLU A 83 -24.37 7.23 29.19
C GLU A 83 -25.82 7.19 28.65
N ILE A 84 -26.04 6.67 27.43
CA ILE A 84 -27.39 6.39 26.88
C ILE A 84 -28.17 5.38 27.75
N MET A 85 -27.48 4.40 28.31
CA MET A 85 -28.06 3.37 29.18
C MET A 85 -28.29 3.83 30.63
N LYS A 86 -27.84 5.02 31.01
CA LYS A 86 -27.93 5.55 32.37
C LYS A 86 -29.40 5.86 32.73
N GLY A 87 -29.84 5.32 33.87
CA GLY A 87 -31.24 5.42 34.31
C GLY A 87 -32.21 4.46 33.61
N LYS A 88 -31.77 3.71 32.59
CA LYS A 88 -32.56 2.66 31.94
C LYS A 88 -32.52 1.34 32.73
N TYR A 89 -33.49 0.46 32.49
CA TYR A 89 -33.48 -0.91 32.98
C TYR A 89 -32.70 -1.81 32.02
N VAL A 90 -31.40 -1.92 32.25
CA VAL A 90 -30.46 -2.59 31.32
C VAL A 90 -30.38 -4.10 31.56
N ILE A 91 -30.47 -4.87 30.49
CA ILE A 91 -30.24 -6.32 30.46
C ILE A 91 -29.07 -6.54 29.52
N ALA A 92 -27.95 -7.02 30.05
CA ALA A 92 -26.67 -7.10 29.35
C ALA A 92 -26.22 -8.55 29.22
N VAL A 93 -26.03 -9.03 27.98
CA VAL A 93 -25.67 -10.41 27.66
C VAL A 93 -24.21 -10.48 27.23
N SER A 94 -23.39 -11.23 27.97
CA SER A 94 -21.95 -11.40 27.76
C SER A 94 -21.54 -12.89 27.75
N GLY A 95 -20.31 -13.19 27.33
CA GLY A 95 -19.73 -14.53 27.33
C GLY A 95 -19.08 -14.95 26.01
N SER A 96 -18.11 -15.85 26.06
CA SER A 96 -17.24 -16.20 24.92
C SER A 96 -17.93 -16.85 23.71
N SER A 97 -19.20 -17.24 23.83
CA SER A 97 -20.01 -17.81 22.75
C SER A 97 -21.50 -17.66 23.05
N GLY A 98 -22.37 -17.74 22.03
CA GLY A 98 -23.83 -17.74 22.23
C GLY A 98 -24.51 -16.38 22.42
N LYS A 99 -23.80 -15.34 22.93
CA LYS A 99 -24.31 -13.97 23.17
C LYS A 99 -25.37 -13.50 22.18
N THR A 100 -24.98 -13.33 20.93
CA THR A 100 -25.80 -12.83 19.81
C THR A 100 -27.11 -13.61 19.64
N THR A 101 -27.07 -14.93 19.85
CA THR A 101 -28.26 -15.79 19.77
C THR A 101 -29.17 -15.59 20.98
N THR A 102 -28.60 -15.56 22.19
CA THR A 102 -29.35 -15.36 23.45
C THR A 102 -30.01 -13.98 23.48
N THR A 103 -29.29 -12.91 23.15
CA THR A 103 -29.86 -11.54 23.04
C THR A 103 -31.01 -11.50 22.04
N ALA A 104 -30.87 -12.17 20.90
CA ALA A 104 -31.94 -12.23 19.89
C ALA A 104 -33.17 -13.05 20.35
N MET A 105 -32.98 -14.10 21.14
CA MET A 105 -34.07 -14.87 21.75
C MET A 105 -34.83 -14.04 22.80
N ILE A 106 -34.11 -13.29 23.66
CA ILE A 106 -34.75 -12.38 24.64
C ILE A 106 -35.56 -11.31 23.90
N ALA A 107 -35.00 -10.71 22.85
CA ALA A 107 -35.70 -9.73 22.02
C ALA A 107 -36.98 -10.30 21.39
N SER A 108 -36.92 -11.54 20.88
CA SER A 108 -38.08 -12.25 20.31
C SER A 108 -39.17 -12.57 21.34
N ILE A 109 -38.82 -12.76 22.61
CA ILE A 109 -39.77 -12.88 23.72
C ILE A 109 -40.40 -11.51 24.05
N PHE A 110 -39.59 -10.44 24.08
CA PHE A 110 -40.07 -9.08 24.39
C PHE A 110 -41.07 -8.54 23.36
N ASP A 111 -40.85 -8.81 22.06
CA ASP A 111 -41.81 -8.53 20.98
C ASP A 111 -43.19 -9.16 21.23
N HIS A 112 -43.25 -10.24 22.01
CA HIS A 112 -44.46 -11.00 22.31
C HIS A 112 -45.04 -10.75 23.71
N SER A 113 -44.27 -10.16 24.62
CA SER A 113 -44.69 -9.85 26.00
C SER A 113 -45.05 -8.37 26.23
N GLY A 114 -45.18 -7.59 25.16
CA GLY A 114 -45.48 -6.15 25.23
C GLY A 114 -44.36 -5.27 25.82
N ILE A 115 -43.16 -5.82 26.05
CA ILE A 115 -42.00 -5.06 26.52
C ILE A 115 -41.35 -4.42 25.29
N ASP A 116 -41.69 -3.17 25.01
CA ASP A 116 -41.11 -2.43 23.90
C ASP A 116 -39.70 -1.91 24.24
N ALA A 117 -38.76 -2.83 24.43
CA ALA A 117 -37.37 -2.56 24.76
C ALA A 117 -36.60 -2.00 23.55
N THR A 118 -35.66 -1.10 23.83
CA THR A 118 -34.58 -0.80 22.88
C THR A 118 -33.59 -1.98 22.88
N VAL A 119 -33.24 -2.50 21.71
CA VAL A 119 -32.42 -3.71 21.54
C VAL A 119 -31.20 -3.40 20.67
N THR A 120 -30.01 -3.74 21.15
CA THR A 120 -28.74 -3.67 20.41
C THR A 120 -28.03 -5.02 20.45
N VAL A 121 -27.72 -5.58 19.29
CA VAL A 121 -27.10 -6.91 19.14
C VAL A 121 -25.86 -6.80 18.22
N GLY A 122 -24.88 -7.68 18.39
CA GLY A 122 -23.67 -7.71 17.55
C GLY A 122 -23.93 -8.19 16.11
N GLY A 123 -24.98 -8.98 15.90
CA GLY A 123 -25.38 -9.52 14.60
C GLY A 123 -26.75 -9.02 14.13
N ILE A 124 -27.03 -9.20 12.84
CA ILE A 124 -28.31 -8.79 12.22
C ILE A 124 -29.41 -9.79 12.60
N LEU A 125 -30.49 -9.30 13.22
CA LEU A 125 -31.67 -10.12 13.52
C LEU A 125 -32.55 -10.22 12.28
N ASN A 126 -32.94 -11.44 11.92
CA ASN A 126 -33.79 -11.68 10.74
C ASN A 126 -35.21 -11.11 10.91
N SER A 127 -35.68 -10.93 12.15
CA SER A 127 -36.94 -10.26 12.47
C SER A 127 -36.91 -8.76 12.15
N TYR A 128 -35.82 -8.08 12.50
CA TYR A 128 -35.68 -6.62 12.35
C TYR A 128 -34.98 -6.21 11.03
N LYS A 129 -34.32 -7.16 10.35
CA LYS A 129 -33.38 -6.90 9.24
C LYS A 129 -32.30 -5.86 9.61
N SER A 130 -31.96 -5.84 10.89
CA SER A 130 -31.13 -4.83 11.56
C SER A 130 -30.48 -5.46 12.78
N ASN A 131 -29.32 -4.96 13.20
CA ASN A 131 -28.70 -5.32 14.47
C ASN A 131 -29.22 -4.45 15.65
N PHE A 132 -30.21 -3.59 15.37
CA PHE A 132 -30.79 -2.61 16.28
C PHE A 132 -32.30 -2.49 16.10
N LYS A 133 -33.03 -2.34 17.22
CA LYS A 133 -34.44 -1.91 17.31
C LYS A 133 -34.53 -0.81 18.38
N LEU A 134 -35.14 0.33 18.04
CA LEU A 134 -35.56 1.31 19.04
C LEU A 134 -36.91 0.90 19.63
N GLY A 135 -37.07 0.99 20.94
CA GLY A 135 -38.33 0.74 21.65
C GLY A 135 -38.66 1.89 22.60
N GLY A 136 -39.95 2.12 22.84
CA GLY A 136 -40.47 3.24 23.62
C GLY A 136 -40.44 3.07 25.15
N SER A 137 -39.98 1.94 25.68
CA SER A 137 -39.86 1.73 27.13
C SER A 137 -38.49 2.13 27.70
N ASP A 138 -38.37 2.12 29.03
CA ASP A 138 -37.09 2.27 29.72
C ASP A 138 -36.25 0.98 29.74
N THR A 139 -36.71 -0.12 29.16
CA THR A 139 -35.94 -1.37 29.07
C THR A 139 -34.94 -1.31 27.92
N PHE A 140 -33.68 -1.63 28.21
CA PHE A 140 -32.59 -1.68 27.22
C PHE A 140 -31.94 -3.06 27.23
N LEU A 141 -31.93 -3.75 26.09
CA LEU A 141 -31.33 -5.06 25.91
C LEU A 141 -30.07 -4.93 25.05
N ILE A 142 -28.92 -5.38 25.54
CA ILE A 142 -27.63 -5.18 24.89
C ILE A 142 -26.77 -6.46 24.90
N GLU A 143 -26.13 -6.74 23.77
CA GLU A 143 -24.95 -7.63 23.72
C GLU A 143 -23.71 -6.87 24.20
N ALA A 144 -23.14 -7.32 25.31
CA ALA A 144 -21.97 -6.75 25.95
C ALA A 144 -20.70 -7.41 25.40
N ASP A 145 -19.67 -6.61 25.15
CA ASP A 145 -18.38 -7.06 24.63
C ASP A 145 -17.42 -7.35 25.78
N GLU A 146 -16.98 -8.61 25.87
CA GLU A 146 -15.99 -9.05 26.86
C GLU A 146 -14.55 -8.83 26.41
N SER A 147 -14.27 -8.50 25.15
CA SER A 147 -12.91 -8.60 24.59
C SER A 147 -11.95 -7.48 25.00
N ASP A 148 -12.48 -6.32 25.38
CA ASP A 148 -11.74 -5.08 25.69
C ASP A 148 -12.09 -4.49 27.07
N GLY A 149 -12.77 -5.27 27.91
CA GLY A 149 -13.26 -4.85 29.22
C GLY A 149 -14.46 -3.92 29.21
N THR A 150 -15.02 -3.54 28.05
CA THR A 150 -16.13 -2.56 28.01
C THR A 150 -17.43 -3.05 28.65
N MET A 151 -17.67 -4.36 28.77
CA MET A 151 -18.80 -4.89 29.56
C MET A 151 -18.83 -4.36 31.00
N LEU A 152 -17.67 -4.07 31.62
CA LEU A 152 -17.59 -3.55 33.00
C LEU A 152 -18.15 -2.12 33.15
N LYS A 153 -18.30 -1.38 32.05
CA LYS A 153 -18.89 -0.03 32.02
C LYS A 153 -20.42 -0.04 31.94
N ILE A 154 -21.04 -1.19 31.73
CA ILE A 154 -22.49 -1.30 31.47
C ILE A 154 -23.27 -1.35 32.80
N PRO A 155 -24.22 -0.43 33.05
CA PRO A 155 -24.99 -0.38 34.30
C PRO A 155 -26.12 -1.43 34.33
N ALA A 156 -25.76 -2.71 34.25
CA ALA A 156 -26.70 -3.83 34.14
C ALA A 156 -27.62 -3.97 35.37
N LYS A 157 -28.93 -4.14 35.13
CA LYS A 157 -29.90 -4.61 36.14
C LYS A 157 -30.02 -6.13 36.14
N ILE A 158 -29.84 -6.75 34.97
CA ILE A 158 -29.66 -8.19 34.81
C ILE A 158 -28.40 -8.42 33.97
N ALA A 159 -27.38 -9.06 34.55
CA ALA A 159 -26.22 -9.58 33.81
C ALA A 159 -26.51 -11.02 33.37
N VAL A 160 -26.33 -11.33 32.09
CA VAL A 160 -26.50 -12.68 31.55
C VAL A 160 -25.14 -13.17 31.05
N ILE A 161 -24.63 -14.25 31.61
CA ILE A 161 -23.47 -14.97 31.09
C ILE A 161 -23.96 -16.16 30.27
N THR A 162 -23.44 -16.34 29.06
CA THR A 162 -23.74 -17.50 28.21
C THR A 162 -22.68 -18.60 28.31
N SER A 163 -21.40 -18.22 28.37
CA SER A 163 -20.25 -19.13 28.54
C SER A 163 -19.00 -18.34 28.92
N ILE A 164 -18.01 -18.95 29.59
CA ILE A 164 -16.70 -18.33 29.83
C ILE A 164 -15.61 -19.30 29.31
N ASN A 165 -14.88 -18.87 28.28
CA ASN A 165 -13.74 -19.60 27.70
C ASN A 165 -12.46 -18.76 27.85
N ASN A 166 -11.30 -19.39 27.67
CA ASN A 166 -9.99 -18.75 27.74
C ASN A 166 -9.62 -17.98 26.45
N ASP A 167 -10.48 -17.06 25.99
CA ASP A 167 -10.23 -16.18 24.83
C ASP A 167 -9.78 -14.78 25.29
N HIS A 168 -9.20 -13.97 24.39
CA HIS A 168 -8.70 -12.62 24.69
C HIS A 168 -7.58 -12.55 25.75
N ILE A 169 -6.76 -13.60 25.83
CA ILE A 169 -5.54 -13.65 26.67
C ILE A 169 -4.61 -12.46 26.38
N ASP A 170 -4.52 -11.99 25.13
CA ASP A 170 -3.72 -10.82 24.76
C ASP A 170 -4.14 -9.51 25.45
N TYR A 171 -5.39 -9.43 25.96
CA TYR A 171 -5.88 -8.30 26.78
C TYR A 171 -5.82 -8.62 28.28
N TYR A 172 -6.34 -9.78 28.70
CA TYR A 172 -6.48 -10.11 30.12
C TYR A 172 -5.23 -10.74 30.77
N GLY A 173 -4.29 -11.25 29.98
CA GLY A 173 -3.06 -11.92 30.42
C GLY A 173 -3.27 -13.35 30.93
N THR A 174 -4.32 -13.63 31.71
CA THR A 174 -4.60 -14.96 32.28
C THR A 174 -6.10 -15.29 32.27
N PHE A 175 -6.44 -16.58 32.34
CA PHE A 175 -7.83 -17.02 32.44
C PHE A 175 -8.51 -16.55 33.73
N ASP A 176 -7.77 -16.47 34.83
CA ASP A 176 -8.30 -15.99 36.10
C ASP A 176 -8.65 -14.49 36.05
N ASN A 177 -7.92 -13.68 35.29
CA ASN A 177 -8.28 -12.28 35.06
C ASN A 177 -9.57 -12.15 34.24
N ILE A 178 -9.82 -13.05 33.29
CA ILE A 178 -11.10 -13.14 32.55
C ILE A 178 -12.23 -13.49 33.51
N LYS A 179 -12.06 -14.54 34.34
CA LYS A 179 -13.03 -14.94 35.38
C LYS A 179 -13.33 -13.79 36.35
N ASN A 180 -12.31 -13.08 36.81
CA ASN A 180 -12.45 -11.93 37.70
C ASN A 180 -13.25 -10.79 37.05
N ALA A 181 -13.05 -10.51 35.76
CA ALA A 181 -13.85 -9.52 35.02
C ALA A 181 -15.32 -9.96 34.89
N PHE A 182 -15.60 -11.23 34.61
CA PHE A 182 -16.97 -11.76 34.60
C PHE A 182 -17.63 -11.73 35.99
N SER A 183 -16.89 -12.07 37.05
CA SER A 183 -17.35 -11.94 38.44
C SER A 183 -17.69 -10.48 38.79
N GLN A 184 -16.82 -9.53 38.42
CA GLN A 184 -17.07 -8.11 38.65
C GLN A 184 -18.29 -7.61 37.86
N PHE A 185 -18.46 -8.02 36.60
CA PHE A 185 -19.63 -7.68 35.77
C PHE A 185 -20.94 -8.18 36.41
N VAL A 186 -20.93 -9.40 36.93
CA VAL A 186 -22.07 -10.03 37.62
C VAL A 186 -22.38 -9.36 38.95
N ASN A 187 -21.38 -9.10 39.79
CA ASN A 187 -21.56 -8.50 41.11
C ASN A 187 -21.84 -6.99 41.08
N ASN A 188 -21.50 -6.30 39.99
CA ASN A 188 -21.95 -4.93 39.72
C ASN A 188 -23.43 -4.86 39.28
N ALA A 189 -24.04 -5.98 38.87
CA ALA A 189 -25.39 -6.01 38.36
C ALA A 189 -26.44 -6.19 39.46
N GLY A 190 -27.67 -5.74 39.20
CA GLY A 190 -28.79 -5.90 40.13
C GLY A 190 -29.28 -7.34 40.34
N SER A 191 -28.89 -8.28 39.47
CA SER A 191 -29.10 -9.72 39.51
C SER A 191 -28.37 -10.38 38.33
N ALA A 192 -28.19 -11.71 38.35
CA ALA A 192 -27.53 -12.42 37.25
C ALA A 192 -28.24 -13.70 36.78
N VAL A 193 -27.96 -14.09 35.53
CA VAL A 193 -28.37 -15.33 34.87
C VAL A 193 -27.12 -16.00 34.33
N LEU A 194 -26.79 -17.19 34.83
CA LEU A 194 -25.47 -17.83 34.68
C LEU A 194 -25.62 -19.31 34.27
N PRO A 195 -24.69 -19.90 33.50
CA PRO A 195 -24.71 -21.34 33.28
C PRO A 195 -24.38 -22.09 34.57
N ASP A 196 -24.95 -23.28 34.77
CA ASP A 196 -24.71 -24.13 35.95
C ASP A 196 -23.26 -24.67 36.04
N SER A 197 -22.51 -24.57 34.94
CA SER A 197 -21.08 -24.87 34.84
C SER A 197 -20.16 -23.64 35.05
N VAL A 198 -20.67 -22.49 35.51
CA VAL A 198 -19.84 -21.29 35.68
C VAL A 198 -18.90 -21.42 36.88
N ASP A 199 -17.63 -21.04 36.68
CA ASP A 199 -16.58 -21.06 37.72
C ASP A 199 -16.09 -19.63 37.99
N ILE A 200 -16.92 -18.85 38.67
CA ILE A 200 -16.68 -17.47 39.13
C ILE A 200 -17.37 -17.23 40.49
N ASP A 201 -16.96 -16.20 41.23
CA ASP A 201 -17.67 -15.75 42.44
C ASP A 201 -18.89 -14.87 42.09
N TYR A 202 -20.04 -15.11 42.73
CA TYR A 202 -21.30 -14.39 42.52
C TYR A 202 -22.31 -14.53 43.67
N ASP A 203 -23.19 -13.53 43.85
CA ASP A 203 -24.32 -13.63 44.77
C ASP A 203 -25.39 -14.62 44.28
N ALA A 204 -25.37 -15.83 44.84
CA ALA A 204 -26.35 -16.88 44.55
C ALA A 204 -27.79 -16.54 45.00
N SER A 205 -27.98 -15.64 45.98
CA SER A 205 -29.31 -15.34 46.54
C SER A 205 -30.25 -14.61 45.58
N ASN A 206 -29.68 -13.91 44.60
CA ASN A 206 -30.40 -13.10 43.62
C ASN A 206 -30.14 -13.55 42.16
N SER A 207 -29.38 -14.62 41.96
CA SER A 207 -29.02 -15.16 40.65
C SER A 207 -29.91 -16.34 40.21
N ILE A 208 -29.95 -16.61 38.91
CA ILE A 208 -30.58 -17.80 38.30
C ILE A 208 -29.50 -18.59 37.59
N THR A 209 -29.33 -19.87 37.94
CA THR A 209 -28.50 -20.80 37.16
C THR A 209 -29.32 -21.53 36.11
N PHE A 210 -28.78 -21.74 34.91
CA PHE A 210 -29.42 -22.51 33.84
C PHE A 210 -28.50 -23.61 33.30
N GLY A 211 -29.07 -24.72 32.84
CA GLY A 211 -28.27 -25.80 32.24
C GLY A 211 -29.05 -27.07 31.93
N PHE A 212 -28.35 -28.20 31.82
CA PHE A 212 -28.97 -29.49 31.53
C PHE A 212 -29.13 -30.36 32.78
N GLU A 213 -28.30 -30.18 33.81
CA GLU A 213 -28.24 -31.09 34.96
C GLU A 213 -28.50 -30.40 36.31
N ASN A 214 -27.74 -29.34 36.63
CA ASN A 214 -27.67 -28.78 37.99
C ASN A 214 -28.28 -27.38 38.11
N GLY A 215 -28.63 -26.73 37.00
CA GLY A 215 -29.25 -25.41 36.97
C GLY A 215 -30.59 -25.30 37.74
N SER A 216 -30.90 -24.08 38.16
CA SER A 216 -32.23 -23.70 38.69
C SER A 216 -33.30 -23.79 37.59
N ILE A 217 -32.94 -23.47 36.35
CA ILE A 217 -33.76 -23.62 35.14
C ILE A 217 -33.11 -24.70 34.25
N ARG A 218 -33.83 -25.78 33.91
CA ARG A 218 -33.25 -26.93 33.20
C ARG A 218 -34.06 -27.40 32.00
N ALA A 219 -33.38 -27.76 30.91
CA ALA A 219 -34.01 -28.44 29.78
C ALA A 219 -34.14 -29.95 30.02
N SER A 220 -35.24 -30.54 29.54
CA SER A 220 -35.47 -31.99 29.51
C SER A 220 -36.24 -32.35 28.23
N ASN A 221 -36.35 -33.65 27.91
CA ASN A 221 -37.10 -34.16 26.75
C ASN A 221 -36.72 -33.53 25.39
N ILE A 222 -35.44 -33.19 25.21
CA ILE A 222 -34.93 -32.47 24.02
C ILE A 222 -35.03 -33.34 22.75
N LYS A 223 -35.63 -32.80 21.68
CA LYS A 223 -35.71 -33.43 20.35
C LYS A 223 -35.29 -32.43 19.26
N GLN A 224 -34.28 -32.80 18.47
CA GLN A 224 -33.85 -32.03 17.31
C GLN A 224 -34.66 -32.42 16.07
N HIS A 225 -35.26 -31.44 15.40
CA HIS A 225 -35.90 -31.57 14.09
C HIS A 225 -35.06 -30.86 13.01
N ALA A 226 -35.52 -30.92 11.75
CA ALA A 226 -34.75 -30.40 10.61
C ALA A 226 -34.47 -28.88 10.63
N ASN A 227 -35.29 -28.08 11.32
CA ASN A 227 -35.13 -26.62 11.48
C ASN A 227 -35.72 -26.09 12.80
N SER A 228 -35.83 -26.94 13.83
CA SER A 228 -36.36 -26.56 15.14
C SER A 228 -35.92 -27.55 16.22
N ILE A 229 -36.05 -27.14 17.48
CA ILE A 229 -35.79 -28.00 18.65
C ILE A 229 -37.00 -27.94 19.58
N GLU A 230 -37.55 -29.11 19.94
CA GLU A 230 -38.59 -29.25 20.97
C GLU A 230 -37.93 -29.62 22.31
N PHE A 231 -38.34 -29.01 23.43
CA PHE A 231 -37.88 -29.38 24.78
C PHE A 231 -38.86 -28.94 25.87
N ASP A 232 -38.75 -29.54 27.06
CA ASP A 232 -39.47 -29.14 28.27
C ASP A 232 -38.54 -28.38 29.21
N VAL A 233 -39.07 -27.41 29.97
CA VAL A 233 -38.30 -26.63 30.95
C VAL A 233 -38.80 -26.87 32.37
N LEU A 234 -37.88 -27.24 33.25
CA LEU A 234 -38.07 -27.37 34.70
C LEU A 234 -37.60 -26.10 35.39
N ASN A 235 -38.46 -25.49 36.21
CA ASN A 235 -38.14 -24.29 36.98
C ASN A 235 -38.17 -24.61 38.49
N ASN A 236 -36.99 -24.56 39.11
CA ASN A 236 -36.79 -24.71 40.55
C ASN A 236 -36.35 -23.40 41.24
N TRP A 237 -36.33 -22.27 40.52
CA TRP A 237 -35.89 -20.99 41.06
C TRP A 237 -36.97 -20.35 41.94
N ILE A 238 -36.57 -19.79 43.09
CA ILE A 238 -37.46 -19.15 44.07
C ILE A 238 -36.99 -17.71 44.30
N PRO A 239 -37.83 -16.68 44.09
CA PRO A 239 -37.45 -15.28 44.36
C PRO A 239 -37.23 -15.03 45.86
N ALA A 240 -36.14 -14.34 46.22
CA ALA A 240 -35.84 -13.98 47.62
C ALA A 240 -36.95 -13.15 48.30
N SER A 241 -37.72 -12.37 47.53
CA SER A 241 -38.86 -11.59 48.02
C SER A 241 -40.10 -12.41 48.40
N ALA A 242 -40.16 -13.71 48.07
CA ALA A 242 -41.26 -14.59 48.46
C ALA A 242 -41.21 -15.03 49.94
N THR A 243 -40.10 -14.75 50.64
CA THR A 243 -39.81 -15.31 51.98
C THR A 243 -40.53 -14.62 53.14
N CYS A 244 -41.26 -13.51 52.91
CA CYS A 244 -42.01 -12.84 53.99
C CYS A 244 -43.20 -12.00 53.50
N MET A 245 -44.42 -12.57 53.51
CA MET A 245 -45.66 -11.84 53.81
C MET A 245 -46.74 -12.82 54.31
N THR A 246 -47.24 -12.61 55.52
CA THR A 246 -48.39 -13.35 56.07
C THR A 246 -49.71 -12.61 55.81
N LYS A 247 -50.82 -13.35 55.80
CA LYS A 247 -52.18 -12.83 55.52
C LYS A 247 -52.65 -11.79 56.56
N LYS A 248 -52.37 -10.50 56.37
CA LYS A 248 -53.17 -9.36 56.86
C LYS A 248 -52.60 -8.00 56.40
N GLN A 249 -53.16 -7.45 55.32
CA GLN A 249 -53.39 -6.00 55.09
C GLN A 249 -53.81 -5.78 53.63
N VAL A 250 -55.12 -5.65 53.39
CA VAL A 250 -55.69 -5.17 52.12
C VAL A 250 -56.85 -4.24 52.46
N SER A 251 -56.62 -2.92 52.42
CA SER A 251 -57.69 -1.93 52.39
C SER A 251 -57.22 -0.55 51.91
N SER A 252 -58.02 0.02 50.99
CA SER A 252 -58.25 1.45 50.68
C SER A 252 -57.20 2.34 49.96
N HIS A 253 -57.65 2.81 48.79
CA HIS A 253 -57.48 4.13 48.13
C HIS A 253 -56.48 4.37 46.96
N HIS A 254 -57.06 4.59 45.76
CA HIS A 254 -57.01 5.81 44.91
C HIS A 254 -55.74 6.71 44.92
N LEU A 255 -55.24 7.29 43.81
CA LEU A 255 -55.80 7.61 42.47
C LEU A 255 -54.69 7.80 41.39
N LEU A 256 -55.01 7.48 40.14
CA LEU A 256 -54.46 7.91 38.82
C LEU A 256 -53.15 8.75 38.73
N SER A 257 -52.15 8.20 38.03
CA SER A 257 -51.45 8.90 36.91
C SER A 257 -50.80 7.89 35.94
N SER A 258 -50.76 8.21 34.64
CA SER A 258 -50.36 7.30 33.57
C SER A 258 -48.85 7.26 33.30
N HIS A 259 -48.12 6.52 34.13
CA HIS A 259 -46.84 5.90 33.75
C HIS A 259 -46.82 4.49 34.34
N HIS A 260 -46.44 3.48 33.55
CA HIS A 260 -46.31 2.09 34.01
C HIS A 260 -44.83 1.78 34.29
N PRO A 261 -44.31 2.00 35.52
CA PRO A 261 -43.26 1.12 36.01
C PRO A 261 -43.86 -0.28 36.23
N LEU A 262 -43.03 -1.31 36.07
CA LEU A 262 -43.39 -2.71 36.30
C LEU A 262 -44.10 -2.86 37.66
N SER A 263 -45.41 -3.12 37.62
CA SER A 263 -46.24 -3.11 38.81
C SER A 263 -45.96 -4.31 39.71
N SER A 264 -45.90 -4.07 41.02
CA SER A 264 -45.65 -5.03 42.09
C SER A 264 -46.80 -6.03 42.30
N GLN A 265 -47.10 -6.84 41.27
CA GLN A 265 -47.85 -8.08 41.42
C GLN A 265 -46.90 -9.27 41.25
N CYS A 266 -46.39 -9.76 42.40
CA CYS A 266 -45.73 -11.06 42.46
C CYS A 266 -46.81 -12.14 42.28
N VAL A 267 -47.19 -12.40 41.03
CA VAL A 267 -47.99 -13.56 40.67
C VAL A 267 -47.17 -14.79 41.04
N THR A 268 -47.77 -15.69 41.81
CA THR A 268 -47.14 -16.96 42.19
C THR A 268 -47.04 -17.85 40.96
N LEU A 269 -45.92 -17.73 40.22
CA LEU A 269 -45.57 -18.66 39.15
C LEU A 269 -45.48 -20.06 39.77
N GLY A 270 -46.41 -20.92 39.37
CA GLY A 270 -46.55 -22.25 39.92
C GLY A 270 -45.34 -23.13 39.59
N SER A 271 -45.05 -24.09 40.46
CA SER A 271 -44.01 -25.13 40.32
C SER A 271 -44.31 -26.17 39.22
N SER A 272 -44.96 -25.74 38.13
CA SER A 272 -45.35 -26.58 37.00
C SER A 272 -44.32 -26.47 35.86
N PRO A 273 -43.87 -27.58 35.24
CA PRO A 273 -42.96 -27.52 34.11
C PRO A 273 -43.53 -26.77 32.90
N LEU A 274 -42.74 -25.88 32.29
CA LEU A 274 -43.04 -25.29 30.99
C LEU A 274 -42.85 -26.36 29.90
N LYS A 275 -43.92 -27.09 29.59
CA LYS A 275 -43.89 -28.16 28.59
C LYS A 275 -44.02 -27.67 27.14
N ASN A 276 -43.45 -28.44 26.21
CA ASN A 276 -43.54 -28.25 24.76
C ASN A 276 -43.03 -26.86 24.32
N ILE A 277 -41.85 -26.45 24.77
CA ILE A 277 -41.14 -25.32 24.15
C ILE A 277 -40.69 -25.76 22.76
N VAL A 278 -41.02 -24.99 21.74
CA VAL A 278 -40.50 -25.17 20.38
C VAL A 278 -39.67 -23.94 20.04
N LEU A 279 -38.37 -24.16 19.82
CA LEU A 279 -37.46 -23.15 19.31
C LEU A 279 -37.35 -23.32 17.78
N SER A 280 -37.88 -22.36 17.03
CA SER A 280 -37.79 -22.33 15.57
C SER A 280 -36.43 -21.85 15.06
N ASN A 281 -36.07 -22.23 13.84
CA ASN A 281 -34.84 -21.82 13.15
C ASN A 281 -33.56 -22.08 13.97
N ALA A 282 -33.53 -23.22 14.67
CA ALA A 282 -32.43 -23.62 15.54
C ALA A 282 -32.00 -25.07 15.30
N ILE A 283 -30.68 -25.25 15.22
CA ILE A 283 -30.02 -26.53 14.98
C ILE A 283 -28.81 -26.62 15.91
N GLY A 284 -28.69 -27.74 16.63
CA GLY A 284 -27.63 -28.00 17.60
C GLY A 284 -28.04 -27.70 19.04
N ILE A 285 -27.71 -28.62 19.96
CA ILE A 285 -28.12 -28.57 21.38
C ILE A 285 -27.66 -27.31 22.12
N HIS A 286 -26.57 -26.68 21.70
CA HIS A 286 -26.09 -25.41 22.25
C HIS A 286 -27.13 -24.27 22.13
N LYS A 287 -28.03 -24.32 21.13
CA LYS A 287 -29.14 -23.36 21.00
C LYS A 287 -30.19 -23.51 22.11
N VAL A 288 -30.33 -24.71 22.70
CA VAL A 288 -31.20 -24.94 23.87
C VAL A 288 -30.62 -24.22 25.09
N SER A 289 -29.30 -24.26 25.30
CA SER A 289 -28.64 -23.53 26.40
C SER A 289 -28.88 -22.02 26.30
N ASN A 290 -28.71 -21.44 25.11
CA ASN A 290 -29.03 -20.04 24.83
C ASN A 290 -30.51 -19.71 25.10
N ALA A 291 -31.42 -20.62 24.73
CA ALA A 291 -32.85 -20.44 25.01
C ALA A 291 -33.15 -20.52 26.52
N LEU A 292 -32.51 -21.41 27.29
CA LEU A 292 -32.67 -21.47 28.75
C LEU A 292 -32.19 -20.17 29.42
N ALA A 293 -31.11 -19.56 28.95
CA ALA A 293 -30.68 -18.23 29.42
C ALA A 293 -31.76 -17.17 29.13
N ALA A 294 -32.33 -17.15 27.92
CA ALA A 294 -33.41 -16.23 27.55
C ALA A 294 -34.70 -16.46 28.36
N ILE A 295 -35.08 -17.71 28.58
CA ILE A 295 -36.20 -18.12 29.44
C ILE A 295 -35.97 -17.69 30.89
N SER A 296 -34.73 -17.81 31.40
CA SER A 296 -34.38 -17.41 32.75
C SER A 296 -34.55 -15.90 32.97
N VAL A 297 -34.17 -15.08 31.99
CA VAL A 297 -34.45 -13.63 31.98
C VAL A 297 -35.96 -13.37 31.95
N ALA A 298 -36.71 -14.08 31.12
CA ALA A 298 -38.16 -13.92 31.01
C ALA A 298 -38.90 -14.28 32.32
N ILE A 299 -38.51 -15.37 32.98
CA ILE A 299 -39.02 -15.78 34.29
C ILE A 299 -38.68 -14.75 35.37
N LYS A 300 -37.45 -14.21 35.39
CA LYS A 300 -37.03 -13.14 36.33
C LYS A 300 -37.89 -11.87 36.19
N LEU A 301 -38.31 -11.55 34.97
CA LEU A 301 -39.16 -10.40 34.63
C LEU A 301 -40.67 -10.67 34.81
N GLY A 302 -41.08 -11.91 35.11
CA GLY A 302 -42.49 -12.27 35.28
C GLY A 302 -43.29 -12.41 33.97
N ILE A 303 -42.61 -12.60 32.83
CA ILE A 303 -43.25 -12.85 31.53
C ILE A 303 -43.96 -14.22 31.57
N SER A 304 -45.15 -14.33 30.99
CA SER A 304 -45.95 -15.55 31.07
C SER A 304 -45.44 -16.68 30.16
N ASP A 305 -45.70 -17.92 30.56
CA ASP A 305 -45.37 -19.13 29.79
C ASP A 305 -45.85 -19.10 28.34
N ALA A 306 -46.99 -18.45 28.07
CA ALA A 306 -47.57 -18.32 26.74
C ALA A 306 -46.75 -17.38 25.85
N GLU A 307 -46.29 -16.25 26.40
CA GLU A 307 -45.47 -15.25 25.70
C GLU A 307 -44.05 -15.81 25.46
N ILE A 308 -43.48 -16.52 26.43
CA ILE A 308 -42.19 -17.23 26.28
C ILE A 308 -42.27 -18.26 25.15
N LYS A 309 -43.30 -19.11 25.14
CA LYS A 309 -43.51 -20.12 24.09
C LYS A 309 -43.67 -19.48 22.71
N LYS A 310 -44.48 -18.42 22.62
CA LYS A 310 -44.70 -17.71 21.36
C LYS A 310 -43.41 -17.04 20.85
N GLY A 311 -42.67 -16.37 21.74
CA GLY A 311 -41.41 -15.69 21.39
C GLY A 311 -40.32 -16.63 20.86
N LEU A 312 -40.20 -17.85 21.39
CA LEU A 312 -39.27 -18.85 20.88
C LEU A 312 -39.77 -19.58 19.62
N LEU A 313 -41.09 -19.76 19.48
CA LEU A 313 -41.72 -20.34 18.29
C LEU A 313 -41.62 -19.41 17.08
N GLU A 314 -41.76 -18.09 17.27
CA GLU A 314 -41.67 -17.10 16.19
C GLU A 314 -40.25 -16.57 15.94
N PHE A 315 -39.24 -17.09 16.67
CA PHE A 315 -37.84 -16.72 16.50
C PHE A 315 -37.34 -17.02 15.07
N LYS A 316 -36.88 -15.99 14.36
CA LYS A 316 -36.46 -16.05 12.95
C LYS A 316 -34.96 -16.30 12.74
N GLY A 317 -34.20 -16.53 13.81
CA GLY A 317 -32.74 -16.67 13.75
C GLY A 317 -32.00 -15.34 13.61
N VAL A 318 -30.67 -15.45 13.56
CA VAL A 318 -29.70 -14.36 13.37
C VAL A 318 -28.95 -14.64 12.07
N ALA A 319 -28.74 -13.62 11.24
CA ALA A 319 -27.98 -13.77 10.00
C ALA A 319 -26.54 -14.24 10.28
N ARG A 320 -25.95 -15.01 9.36
CA ARG A 320 -24.61 -15.60 9.50
C ARG A 320 -24.44 -16.48 10.74
N ARG A 321 -25.52 -16.98 11.35
CA ARG A 321 -25.47 -17.99 12.43
C ARG A 321 -26.22 -19.24 11.98
N PHE A 322 -25.49 -20.24 11.50
CA PHE A 322 -25.97 -21.47 10.85
C PHE A 322 -27.00 -21.20 9.72
N SER A 323 -26.73 -20.21 8.88
CA SER A 323 -27.62 -19.73 7.82
C SER A 323 -27.44 -20.51 6.52
N LEU A 324 -28.50 -21.10 5.98
CA LEU A 324 -28.48 -21.74 4.66
C LEU A 324 -28.47 -20.65 3.57
N ILE A 325 -27.33 -20.44 2.90
CA ILE A 325 -27.20 -19.46 1.81
C ILE A 325 -27.71 -20.04 0.49
N ALA A 326 -27.32 -21.28 0.17
CA ALA A 326 -27.62 -21.88 -1.13
C ALA A 326 -27.86 -23.39 -1.03
N ASN A 327 -28.60 -23.93 -2.00
CA ASN A 327 -28.73 -25.36 -2.23
C ASN A 327 -28.45 -25.65 -3.71
N ILE A 328 -27.22 -26.05 -4.02
CA ILE A 328 -26.73 -26.22 -5.39
C ILE A 328 -26.66 -27.71 -5.69
N LYS A 329 -27.54 -28.21 -6.55
CA LYS A 329 -27.62 -29.63 -6.97
C LYS A 329 -27.69 -30.62 -5.77
N GLY A 330 -28.32 -30.21 -4.66
CA GLY A 330 -28.45 -30.99 -3.42
C GLY A 330 -27.34 -30.74 -2.38
N VAL A 331 -26.29 -29.99 -2.71
CA VAL A 331 -25.27 -29.53 -1.75
C VAL A 331 -25.78 -28.28 -1.06
N LYS A 332 -25.95 -28.34 0.27
CA LYS A 332 -26.33 -27.21 1.11
C LYS A 332 -25.08 -26.41 1.51
N LEU A 333 -25.02 -25.14 1.12
CA LEU A 333 -24.02 -24.19 1.59
C LEU A 333 -24.57 -23.47 2.83
N ILE A 334 -23.92 -23.69 3.96
CA ILE A 334 -24.29 -23.11 5.26
C ILE A 334 -23.17 -22.16 5.69
N GLU A 335 -23.52 -20.93 6.02
CA GLU A 335 -22.60 -19.95 6.61
C GLU A 335 -22.85 -19.86 8.11
N ASP A 336 -21.77 -19.88 8.89
CA ASP A 336 -21.80 -19.63 10.32
C ASP A 336 -20.56 -18.85 10.75
N TYR A 337 -20.78 -17.75 11.47
CA TYR A 337 -19.74 -16.92 12.05
C TYR A 337 -19.22 -17.58 13.33
N ALA A 338 -18.40 -18.62 13.18
CA ALA A 338 -17.72 -19.33 14.24
C ALA A 338 -16.21 -19.09 14.14
N HIS A 339 -15.66 -18.38 15.12
CA HIS A 339 -14.27 -17.90 15.09
C HIS A 339 -13.40 -18.49 16.20
N HIS A 340 -14.01 -19.01 17.27
CA HIS A 340 -13.33 -19.75 18.33
C HIS A 340 -13.47 -21.27 18.08
N PRO A 341 -12.46 -22.11 18.39
CA PRO A 341 -12.52 -23.56 18.15
C PRO A 341 -13.83 -24.23 18.67
N ASN A 342 -14.24 -23.91 19.90
CA ASN A 342 -15.50 -24.41 20.49
C ASN A 342 -16.76 -24.07 19.67
N GLU A 343 -16.82 -22.90 19.00
CA GLU A 343 -17.93 -22.54 18.12
C GLU A 343 -17.90 -23.40 16.85
N ILE A 344 -16.73 -23.58 16.23
CA ILE A 344 -16.55 -24.39 15.01
C ILE A 344 -16.95 -25.85 15.29
N TYR A 345 -16.57 -26.39 16.47
CA TYR A 345 -17.00 -27.71 16.93
C TYR A 345 -18.52 -27.81 17.11
N ALA A 346 -19.15 -26.81 17.73
CA ALA A 346 -20.61 -26.77 17.90
C ALA A 346 -21.35 -26.72 16.55
N THR A 347 -20.81 -25.99 15.58
CA THR A 347 -21.35 -25.87 14.23
C THR A 347 -21.15 -27.13 13.39
N LEU A 348 -19.99 -27.79 13.48
CA LEU A 348 -19.78 -29.11 12.88
C LEU A 348 -20.73 -30.16 13.47
N THR A 349 -20.94 -30.14 14.78
CA THR A 349 -21.88 -31.04 15.47
C THR A 349 -23.33 -30.76 15.04
N ALA A 350 -23.71 -29.49 14.91
CA ALA A 350 -25.01 -29.09 14.38
C ALA A 350 -25.21 -29.58 12.93
N ALA A 351 -24.21 -29.43 12.05
CA ALA A 351 -24.24 -29.95 10.68
C ALA A 351 -24.39 -31.48 10.64
N ARG A 352 -23.59 -32.22 11.41
CA ARG A 352 -23.68 -33.69 11.51
C ARG A 352 -25.03 -34.17 12.07
N SER A 353 -25.76 -33.36 12.83
CA SER A 353 -27.11 -33.70 13.33
C SER A 353 -28.21 -33.70 12.25
N ILE A 354 -28.02 -32.97 11.13
CA ILE A 354 -29.02 -32.80 10.07
C ILE A 354 -28.67 -33.48 8.75
N THR A 355 -27.49 -34.10 8.64
CA THR A 355 -27.09 -34.84 7.43
C THR A 355 -26.30 -36.10 7.77
N LYS A 356 -26.47 -37.14 6.94
CA LYS A 356 -25.59 -38.33 6.91
C LYS A 356 -24.55 -38.28 5.78
N GLY A 357 -24.54 -37.22 4.99
CA GLY A 357 -23.52 -36.96 3.96
C GLY A 357 -22.25 -36.36 4.54
N LYS A 358 -21.24 -36.16 3.68
CA LYS A 358 -19.98 -35.49 4.05
C LYS A 358 -20.22 -34.03 4.45
N VAL A 359 -19.50 -33.56 5.45
CA VAL A 359 -19.43 -32.15 5.87
C VAL A 359 -18.06 -31.59 5.46
N ILE A 360 -18.07 -30.60 4.58
CA ILE A 360 -16.86 -29.89 4.12
C ILE A 360 -16.78 -28.57 4.88
N GLY A 361 -15.64 -28.29 5.50
CA GLY A 361 -15.37 -27.00 6.13
C GLY A 361 -14.69 -26.06 5.13
N ILE A 362 -15.33 -24.94 4.81
CA ILE A 362 -14.66 -23.80 4.17
C ILE A 362 -14.39 -22.82 5.31
N ILE A 363 -13.11 -22.58 5.60
CA ILE A 363 -12.69 -21.96 6.86
C ILE A 363 -11.87 -20.72 6.54
N GLU A 364 -12.34 -19.58 7.06
CA GLU A 364 -11.69 -18.28 7.02
C GLU A 364 -11.15 -17.97 8.43
N PRO A 365 -9.83 -18.16 8.68
CA PRO A 365 -9.26 -17.91 10.00
C PRO A 365 -9.24 -16.40 10.31
N LEU A 366 -9.66 -16.04 11.53
CA LEU A 366 -9.69 -14.66 12.01
C LEU A 366 -8.61 -14.41 13.05
N ARG A 367 -7.74 -13.43 12.78
CA ARG A 367 -6.58 -12.98 13.58
C ARG A 367 -5.45 -14.01 13.74
N PHE A 368 -4.22 -13.60 13.40
CA PHE A 368 -3.00 -14.38 13.64
C PHE A 368 -2.77 -14.69 15.12
N ALA A 369 -3.06 -13.75 16.01
CA ALA A 369 -2.94 -13.97 17.46
C ALA A 369 -3.85 -15.11 17.96
N ARG A 370 -5.05 -15.25 17.39
CA ARG A 370 -5.97 -16.34 17.75
C ARG A 370 -5.48 -17.69 17.21
N ILE A 371 -4.94 -17.73 15.99
CA ILE A 371 -4.31 -18.94 15.42
C ILE A 371 -3.15 -19.39 16.32
N ARG A 372 -2.29 -18.47 16.77
CA ARG A 372 -1.20 -18.74 17.71
C ARG A 372 -1.70 -19.36 19.02
N ASN A 373 -2.75 -18.77 19.61
CA ASN A 373 -3.24 -19.14 20.95
C ASN A 373 -3.99 -20.48 20.99
N PHE A 374 -4.53 -20.94 19.86
CA PHE A 374 -5.39 -22.13 19.76
C PHE A 374 -5.00 -23.07 18.61
N PHE A 375 -3.72 -23.09 18.23
CA PHE A 375 -3.26 -23.80 17.02
C PHE A 375 -3.65 -25.29 17.06
N ASP A 376 -3.34 -25.98 18.16
CA ASP A 376 -3.61 -27.41 18.31
C ASP A 376 -5.11 -27.72 18.43
N GLU A 377 -5.92 -26.83 19.01
CA GLU A 377 -7.38 -26.93 19.04
C GLU A 377 -7.97 -26.82 17.63
N PHE A 378 -7.52 -25.85 16.83
CA PHE A 378 -7.94 -25.70 15.43
C PHE A 378 -7.59 -26.94 14.62
N ILE A 379 -6.36 -27.45 14.70
CA ILE A 379 -5.95 -28.68 14.00
C ILE A 379 -6.85 -29.86 14.40
N ARG A 380 -7.05 -30.10 15.71
CA ARG A 380 -7.92 -31.18 16.21
C ARG A 380 -9.35 -31.09 15.67
N ILE A 381 -9.93 -29.89 15.60
CA ILE A 381 -11.32 -29.70 15.13
C ILE A 381 -11.43 -29.74 13.61
N PHE A 382 -10.44 -29.21 12.88
CA PHE A 382 -10.39 -29.26 11.42
C PHE A 382 -10.28 -30.71 10.92
N MET A 383 -9.54 -31.57 11.62
CA MET A 383 -9.49 -33.01 11.35
C MET A 383 -10.84 -33.75 11.54
N MET A 384 -11.85 -33.12 12.17
CA MET A 384 -13.19 -33.70 12.33
C MET A 384 -14.12 -33.46 11.13
N PHE A 385 -13.73 -32.62 10.17
CA PHE A 385 -14.43 -32.47 8.90
C PHE A 385 -14.08 -33.60 7.93
N ASP A 386 -14.93 -33.87 6.95
CA ASP A 386 -14.61 -34.87 5.90
C ASP A 386 -13.62 -34.32 4.86
N TYR A 387 -13.58 -32.99 4.70
CA TYR A 387 -12.62 -32.23 3.90
C TYR A 387 -12.54 -30.78 4.41
N VAL A 388 -11.38 -30.13 4.31
CA VAL A 388 -11.16 -28.74 4.72
C VAL A 388 -10.62 -27.90 3.55
N ILE A 389 -11.17 -26.70 3.37
CA ILE A 389 -10.67 -25.67 2.47
C ILE A 389 -10.31 -24.47 3.34
N LEU A 390 -9.03 -24.09 3.35
CA LEU A 390 -8.51 -22.94 4.09
C LEU A 390 -8.46 -21.72 3.15
N THR A 391 -9.20 -20.66 3.46
CA THR A 391 -9.05 -19.35 2.80
C THR A 391 -8.01 -18.52 3.57
N PRO A 392 -7.49 -17.40 3.01
CA PRO A 392 -6.47 -16.60 3.68
C PRO A 392 -6.93 -16.11 5.06
N VAL A 393 -5.99 -15.96 6.00
CA VAL A 393 -6.28 -15.32 7.28
C VAL A 393 -6.72 -13.89 7.00
N HIS A 394 -7.93 -13.50 7.42
CA HIS A 394 -8.47 -12.16 7.20
C HIS A 394 -8.15 -11.24 8.39
N PRO A 395 -7.33 -10.17 8.23
CA PRO A 395 -7.03 -9.23 9.31
C PRO A 395 -7.51 -7.81 8.96
N PRO A 396 -8.37 -7.21 9.79
CA PRO A 396 -8.49 -5.75 9.86
C PRO A 396 -7.50 -5.12 10.84
N GLU A 397 -6.86 -5.91 11.74
CA GLU A 397 -6.27 -5.37 12.98
C GLU A 397 -4.90 -5.94 13.43
N ASP A 398 -4.50 -7.18 13.07
CA ASP A 398 -3.25 -7.78 13.58
C ASP A 398 -2.21 -8.14 12.50
N LYS A 399 -0.93 -8.07 12.90
CA LYS A 399 0.22 -8.32 12.00
C LYS A 399 0.46 -9.82 11.83
N PRO A 400 0.93 -10.28 10.66
CA PRO A 400 1.33 -11.68 10.45
C PRO A 400 2.31 -12.17 11.51
N ILE A 401 1.99 -13.33 12.12
CA ILE A 401 2.85 -14.02 13.09
C ILE A 401 3.46 -15.25 12.39
N SER A 402 4.78 -15.41 12.51
CA SER A 402 5.49 -16.56 11.95
C SER A 402 4.96 -17.89 12.52
N GLY A 403 4.72 -18.89 11.66
CA GLY A 403 4.15 -20.19 12.04
C GLY A 403 2.63 -20.19 12.24
N CYS A 404 1.95 -19.06 12.00
CA CYS A 404 0.50 -18.90 12.16
C CYS A 404 -0.22 -18.66 10.82
N GLY A 405 0.40 -19.02 9.70
CA GLY A 405 -0.18 -18.90 8.37
C GLY A 405 -1.09 -20.07 7.98
N ILE A 406 -1.86 -19.89 6.90
CA ILE A 406 -2.67 -20.96 6.29
C ILE A 406 -1.83 -22.14 5.80
N ASP A 407 -0.61 -21.87 5.31
CA ASP A 407 0.37 -22.90 4.96
C ASP A 407 0.81 -23.72 6.18
N ASP A 408 0.92 -23.09 7.35
CA ASP A 408 1.35 -23.77 8.58
C ASP A 408 0.22 -24.64 9.14
N ILE A 409 -1.02 -24.14 9.09
CA ILE A 409 -2.23 -24.94 9.39
C ILE A 409 -2.33 -26.14 8.42
N GLN A 410 -2.12 -25.94 7.12
CA GLN A 410 -2.19 -27.05 6.14
C GLN A 410 -1.08 -28.07 6.37
N LYS A 411 0.17 -27.64 6.58
CA LYS A 411 1.30 -28.52 6.92
C LYS A 411 1.01 -29.33 8.18
N ALA A 412 0.48 -28.70 9.22
CA ALA A 412 0.13 -29.36 10.47
C ALA A 412 -0.99 -30.40 10.29
N LEU A 413 -2.04 -30.10 9.51
CA LEU A 413 -3.09 -31.07 9.15
C LEU A 413 -2.51 -32.29 8.42
N ILE A 414 -1.71 -32.07 7.38
CA ILE A 414 -1.07 -33.14 6.60
C ILE A 414 -0.13 -33.97 7.48
N SER A 415 0.64 -33.33 8.37
CA SER A 415 1.57 -33.98 9.29
C SER A 415 0.86 -34.85 10.33
N ASN A 416 -0.38 -34.50 10.69
CA ASN A 416 -1.28 -35.32 11.53
C ASN A 416 -2.10 -36.35 10.70
N GLY A 417 -1.73 -36.59 9.45
CA GLY A 417 -2.36 -37.60 8.57
C GLY A 417 -3.65 -37.14 7.86
N PHE A 418 -4.05 -35.88 8.01
CA PHE A 418 -5.26 -35.34 7.37
C PHE A 418 -4.94 -34.76 5.99
N ASN A 419 -4.90 -35.64 4.98
CA ASN A 419 -4.61 -35.27 3.59
C ASN A 419 -5.79 -34.59 2.86
N ASN A 420 -6.99 -34.58 3.45
CA ASN A 420 -8.21 -34.01 2.85
C ASN A 420 -8.29 -32.47 3.05
N THR A 421 -7.21 -31.75 2.74
CA THR A 421 -7.09 -30.31 2.97
C THR A 421 -6.52 -29.57 1.75
N LYS A 422 -7.06 -28.38 1.46
CA LYS A 422 -6.59 -27.52 0.37
C LYS A 422 -6.60 -26.04 0.78
N ILE A 423 -5.60 -25.28 0.33
CA ILE A 423 -5.58 -23.82 0.42
C ILE A 423 -6.26 -23.21 -0.80
N MET A 424 -7.07 -22.17 -0.56
CA MET A 424 -7.70 -21.32 -1.56
C MET A 424 -7.02 -19.94 -1.50
N ASN A 425 -6.11 -19.67 -2.45
CA ASN A 425 -5.31 -18.44 -2.49
C ASN A 425 -5.86 -17.50 -3.55
N ASP A 426 -6.98 -16.84 -3.22
CA ASP A 426 -7.71 -16.01 -4.18
C ASP A 426 -6.98 -14.68 -4.49
N SER A 427 -6.07 -14.25 -3.63
CA SER A 427 -5.28 -13.00 -3.77
C SER A 427 -4.60 -12.84 -5.12
N LEU A 428 -4.06 -13.93 -5.67
CA LEU A 428 -3.34 -13.95 -6.95
C LEU A 428 -4.25 -14.20 -8.16
N LEU A 429 -5.57 -14.34 -7.97
CA LEU A 429 -6.49 -14.48 -9.08
C LEU A 429 -6.71 -13.15 -9.76
N ILE A 430 -6.74 -13.18 -11.09
CA ILE A 430 -6.97 -12.00 -11.91
C ILE A 430 -8.44 -11.56 -11.79
N SER A 431 -8.66 -10.35 -11.28
CA SER A 431 -9.98 -9.78 -10.99
C SER A 431 -10.49 -8.86 -12.09
N HIS A 432 -9.60 -8.05 -12.69
CA HIS A 432 -9.98 -7.03 -13.67
C HIS A 432 -8.91 -6.79 -14.75
N PHE A 433 -9.36 -6.27 -15.89
CA PHE A 433 -8.55 -5.90 -17.05
C PHE A 433 -8.95 -4.50 -17.54
N ILE A 434 -7.96 -3.68 -17.86
CA ILE A 434 -8.15 -2.42 -18.61
C ILE A 434 -7.07 -2.35 -19.69
N SER A 435 -7.45 -2.37 -20.96
CA SER A 435 -6.55 -2.09 -22.08
C SER A 435 -6.99 -0.86 -22.88
N ASP A 436 -6.01 -0.07 -23.30
CA ASP A 436 -6.20 1.17 -24.05
C ASP A 436 -5.12 1.35 -25.15
N SER A 437 -5.46 2.16 -26.15
CA SER A 437 -4.64 2.54 -27.31
C SER A 437 -4.16 4.00 -27.27
N THR A 438 -4.46 4.75 -26.19
CA THR A 438 -4.12 6.18 -26.06
C THR A 438 -2.62 6.48 -25.98
N ARG A 439 -1.76 5.47 -25.81
CA ARG A 439 -0.31 5.64 -25.77
C ARG A 439 0.33 5.50 -27.16
N PRO A 440 0.96 6.57 -27.69
CA PRO A 440 1.87 6.42 -28.81
C PRO A 440 3.19 5.78 -28.38
N ASP A 441 3.84 5.11 -29.33
CA ASP A 441 5.23 4.66 -29.28
C ASP A 441 6.21 5.81 -29.54
N SER A 442 7.49 5.46 -29.64
CA SER A 442 8.60 6.39 -29.89
C SER A 442 8.40 7.32 -31.09
N ARG A 443 7.73 6.83 -32.14
CA ARG A 443 7.55 7.49 -33.44
C ARG A 443 6.18 8.13 -33.57
N GLY A 444 5.37 8.12 -32.51
CA GLY A 444 4.02 8.68 -32.50
C GLY A 444 2.92 7.73 -33.00
N TYR A 445 3.22 6.45 -33.25
CA TYR A 445 2.23 5.46 -33.66
C TYR A 445 1.58 4.79 -32.44
N PRO A 446 0.27 4.52 -32.42
CA PRO A 446 -0.37 3.97 -31.23
C PRO A 446 0.12 2.54 -30.95
N THR A 447 0.22 2.17 -29.67
CA THR A 447 0.50 0.81 -29.21
C THR A 447 -0.51 0.36 -28.16
N VAL A 448 -0.51 -0.94 -27.83
CA VAL A 448 -1.35 -1.54 -26.81
C VAL A 448 -0.71 -1.32 -25.43
N GLU A 449 -1.47 -0.72 -24.51
CA GLU A 449 -1.22 -0.83 -23.07
C GLU A 449 -2.26 -1.76 -22.43
N VAL A 450 -1.80 -2.63 -21.53
CA VAL A 450 -2.62 -3.54 -20.74
C VAL A 450 -2.34 -3.30 -19.25
N GLU A 451 -3.40 -3.15 -18.48
CA GLU A 451 -3.43 -3.12 -17.03
C GLU A 451 -4.28 -4.29 -16.51
N ILE A 452 -3.78 -4.95 -15.47
CA ILE A 452 -4.40 -6.09 -14.81
C ILE A 452 -4.40 -5.85 -13.31
N GLU A 453 -5.53 -6.11 -12.66
CA GLU A 453 -5.70 -6.09 -11.22
C GLU A 453 -5.91 -7.52 -10.71
N LEU A 454 -5.35 -7.84 -9.54
CA LEU A 454 -5.58 -9.10 -8.82
C LEU A 454 -6.58 -8.89 -7.67
N CYS A 455 -7.15 -9.96 -7.12
CA CYS A 455 -8.11 -9.86 -6.02
C CYS A 455 -7.54 -9.25 -4.73
N ASP A 456 -6.21 -9.17 -4.56
CA ASP A 456 -5.57 -8.45 -3.45
C ASP A 456 -5.32 -6.94 -3.73
N GLY A 457 -5.76 -6.44 -4.89
CA GLY A 457 -5.55 -5.06 -5.34
C GLY A 457 -4.16 -4.78 -5.92
N ALA A 458 -3.32 -5.80 -6.12
CA ALA A 458 -2.06 -5.61 -6.84
C ALA A 458 -2.32 -5.36 -8.33
N ILE A 459 -1.73 -4.28 -8.86
CA ILE A 459 -1.89 -3.85 -10.25
C ILE A 459 -0.60 -4.06 -11.03
N GLY A 460 -0.68 -4.62 -12.23
CA GLY A 460 0.41 -4.76 -13.19
C GLY A 460 0.07 -4.09 -14.51
N ARG A 461 0.97 -3.23 -15.02
CA ARG A 461 0.76 -2.46 -16.25
C ARG A 461 1.92 -2.60 -17.23
N ALA A 462 1.64 -2.88 -18.49
CA ALA A 462 2.64 -2.99 -19.55
C ALA A 462 2.15 -2.41 -20.88
N SER A 463 3.02 -1.66 -21.55
CA SER A 463 2.87 -1.25 -22.95
C SER A 463 3.82 -2.06 -23.82
N VAL A 464 3.47 -2.32 -25.09
CA VAL A 464 4.25 -3.17 -26.00
C VAL A 464 5.09 -2.34 -26.99
N PRO A 465 6.39 -2.64 -27.21
CA PRO A 465 7.19 -1.99 -28.26
C PRO A 465 6.79 -2.45 -29.67
N SER A 466 7.11 -1.63 -30.69
CA SER A 466 6.88 -1.95 -32.11
C SER A 466 8.15 -1.78 -32.97
N GLY A 467 8.33 -2.66 -33.96
CA GLY A 467 9.44 -2.68 -34.91
C GLY A 467 9.37 -1.59 -35.99
N ALA A 468 10.43 -1.47 -36.79
CA ALA A 468 10.56 -0.56 -37.93
C ALA A 468 10.88 -1.37 -39.20
N SER A 469 12.04 -2.03 -39.19
CA SER A 469 12.20 -3.34 -39.84
C SER A 469 11.46 -4.41 -39.02
N THR A 470 11.03 -5.48 -39.69
CA THR A 470 10.41 -6.68 -39.11
C THR A 470 10.77 -7.88 -39.99
N GLY A 471 11.44 -8.88 -39.42
CA GLY A 471 11.82 -10.11 -40.15
C GLY A 471 10.61 -10.88 -40.68
N LYS A 472 10.77 -11.63 -41.77
CA LYS A 472 9.63 -12.27 -42.48
C LYS A 472 8.85 -13.27 -41.63
N LEU A 473 9.45 -13.80 -40.56
CA LEU A 473 8.93 -14.88 -39.73
C LEU A 473 8.49 -14.44 -38.31
N GLU A 474 8.47 -13.13 -38.02
CA GLU A 474 8.02 -12.59 -36.74
C GLU A 474 6.54 -12.92 -36.41
N ALA A 475 6.21 -12.96 -35.12
CA ALA A 475 4.83 -12.95 -34.65
C ALA A 475 4.16 -11.61 -35.02
N LEU A 476 2.92 -11.68 -35.50
CA LEU A 476 2.26 -10.56 -36.16
C LEU A 476 1.81 -9.49 -35.16
N GLU A 477 2.29 -8.25 -35.33
CA GLU A 477 1.69 -7.09 -34.69
C GLU A 477 0.32 -6.80 -35.33
N LEU A 478 -0.78 -6.93 -34.58
CA LEU A 478 -2.12 -6.69 -35.11
C LEU A 478 -2.40 -5.18 -35.18
N ARG A 479 -2.53 -4.67 -36.41
CA ARG A 479 -2.89 -3.29 -36.76
C ARG A 479 -4.31 -3.20 -37.35
N ASP A 480 -4.92 -2.02 -37.21
CA ASP A 480 -6.31 -1.77 -37.65
C ASP A 480 -6.47 -1.74 -39.18
N GLN A 481 -5.47 -1.25 -39.91
CA GLN A 481 -5.52 -0.98 -41.36
C GLN A 481 -6.62 0.02 -41.77
N ASP A 482 -7.05 0.90 -40.85
CA ASP A 482 -7.91 2.05 -41.15
C ASP A 482 -7.05 3.26 -41.54
N GLU A 483 -6.93 3.52 -42.84
CA GLU A 483 -6.20 4.69 -43.38
C GLU A 483 -6.64 6.03 -42.77
N LYS A 484 -7.88 6.14 -42.29
CA LYS A 484 -8.40 7.38 -41.69
C LYS A 484 -7.86 7.62 -40.27
N ARG A 485 -7.16 6.64 -39.68
CA ARG A 485 -6.67 6.70 -38.28
C ARG A 485 -5.23 6.21 -38.20
N TYR A 486 -4.33 7.14 -37.85
CA TYR A 486 -2.89 6.86 -37.72
C TYR A 486 -2.29 6.21 -38.98
N CYS A 487 -2.81 6.56 -40.18
CA CYS A 487 -2.36 6.03 -41.47
C CYS A 487 -2.35 4.49 -41.49
N GLY A 488 -3.46 3.85 -41.11
CA GLY A 488 -3.60 2.39 -41.03
C GLY A 488 -2.98 1.75 -39.79
N LYS A 489 -2.12 2.44 -39.04
CA LYS A 489 -1.36 1.89 -37.89
C LYS A 489 -2.09 1.92 -36.55
N GLY A 490 -3.42 2.09 -36.54
CA GLY A 490 -4.23 1.89 -35.31
C GLY A 490 -4.06 0.49 -34.71
N VAL A 491 -4.44 0.29 -33.44
CA VAL A 491 -4.34 -0.99 -32.70
C VAL A 491 -5.62 -1.38 -31.96
N LEU A 492 -6.78 -0.80 -32.32
CA LEU A 492 -8.05 -1.10 -31.65
C LEU A 492 -8.47 -2.56 -31.75
N LYS A 493 -8.16 -3.26 -32.84
CA LYS A 493 -8.42 -4.71 -32.96
C LYS A 493 -7.69 -5.51 -31.87
N ALA A 494 -6.44 -5.16 -31.57
CA ALA A 494 -5.67 -5.79 -30.50
C ALA A 494 -6.24 -5.44 -29.11
N VAL A 495 -6.60 -4.17 -28.87
CA VAL A 495 -7.28 -3.74 -27.62
C VAL A 495 -8.64 -4.43 -27.43
N GLN A 496 -9.40 -4.65 -28.50
CA GLN A 496 -10.65 -5.42 -28.47
C GLN A 496 -10.42 -6.91 -28.19
N ALA A 497 -9.32 -7.49 -28.68
CA ALA A 497 -8.93 -8.85 -28.33
C ALA A 497 -8.59 -8.98 -26.84
N VAL A 498 -7.85 -8.00 -26.27
CA VAL A 498 -7.55 -7.95 -24.84
C VAL A 498 -8.82 -7.82 -24.02
N ASN A 499 -9.58 -6.73 -24.17
CA ASN A 499 -10.78 -6.40 -23.38
C ASN A 499 -12.00 -7.32 -23.61
N GLY A 500 -11.86 -8.35 -24.46
CA GLY A 500 -12.92 -9.31 -24.78
C GLY A 500 -12.44 -10.74 -24.55
N VAL A 501 -12.15 -11.45 -25.65
CA VAL A 501 -11.87 -12.90 -25.63
C VAL A 501 -10.70 -13.31 -24.73
N ILE A 502 -9.69 -12.44 -24.55
CA ILE A 502 -8.58 -12.71 -23.64
C ILE A 502 -9.02 -12.53 -22.17
N THR A 503 -9.67 -11.41 -21.83
CA THR A 503 -10.25 -11.17 -20.49
C THR A 503 -11.18 -12.31 -20.07
N ASP A 504 -12.12 -12.71 -20.94
CA ASP A 504 -13.08 -13.81 -20.69
C ASP A 504 -12.39 -15.16 -20.41
N LYS A 505 -11.19 -15.37 -20.96
CA LYS A 505 -10.41 -16.61 -20.81
C LYS A 505 -9.51 -16.61 -19.56
N ILE A 506 -9.06 -15.44 -19.10
CA ILE A 506 -7.98 -15.30 -18.11
C ILE A 506 -8.47 -14.81 -16.74
N ILE A 507 -9.63 -14.16 -16.63
CA ILE A 507 -10.23 -13.85 -15.32
C ILE A 507 -10.34 -15.12 -14.46
N GLY A 508 -9.95 -15.03 -13.19
CA GLY A 508 -9.94 -16.16 -12.27
C GLY A 508 -8.81 -17.17 -12.49
N MET A 509 -7.86 -16.92 -13.40
CA MET A 509 -6.57 -17.64 -13.44
C MET A 509 -5.59 -17.04 -12.42
N ASN A 510 -4.68 -17.87 -11.91
CA ASN A 510 -3.65 -17.47 -10.94
C ASN A 510 -2.47 -16.80 -11.65
N ALA A 511 -2.23 -15.52 -11.35
CA ALA A 511 -1.17 -14.71 -11.94
C ALA A 511 0.25 -15.21 -11.65
N ALA A 512 0.45 -16.02 -10.61
CA ALA A 512 1.76 -16.62 -10.34
C ALA A 512 2.12 -17.76 -11.31
N ASP A 513 1.14 -18.39 -11.97
CA ASP A 513 1.38 -19.42 -12.99
C ASP A 513 1.46 -18.80 -14.39
N LYS A 514 2.54 -18.05 -14.62
CA LYS A 514 2.89 -17.43 -15.91
C LYS A 514 2.80 -18.44 -17.07
N ASN A 515 3.22 -19.68 -16.85
CA ASN A 515 3.22 -20.71 -17.90
C ASN A 515 1.81 -21.14 -18.29
N ALA A 516 0.89 -21.29 -17.34
CA ALA A 516 -0.52 -21.56 -17.64
C ALA A 516 -1.20 -20.37 -18.36
N ILE A 517 -0.88 -19.14 -17.96
CA ILE A 517 -1.38 -17.90 -18.59
C ILE A 517 -0.91 -17.79 -20.05
N ASP A 518 0.41 -17.87 -20.29
CA ASP A 518 0.98 -17.75 -21.64
C ASP A 518 0.52 -18.90 -22.54
N LYS A 519 0.41 -20.12 -22.00
CA LYS A 519 -0.19 -21.25 -22.72
C LYS A 519 -1.66 -20.99 -23.09
N ALA A 520 -2.46 -20.44 -22.19
CA ALA A 520 -3.86 -20.11 -22.48
C ALA A 520 -4.00 -19.02 -23.55
N LEU A 521 -3.09 -18.04 -23.60
CA LEU A 521 -3.00 -17.04 -24.67
C LEU A 521 -2.70 -17.69 -26.03
N ILE A 522 -1.68 -18.56 -26.09
CA ILE A 522 -1.27 -19.26 -27.32
C ILE A 522 -2.39 -20.18 -27.83
N GLU A 523 -3.04 -20.96 -26.95
CA GLU A 523 -4.17 -21.83 -27.30
C GLU A 523 -5.42 -21.05 -27.75
N LEU A 524 -5.67 -19.87 -27.18
CA LEU A 524 -6.80 -19.01 -27.53
C LEU A 524 -6.63 -18.36 -28.91
N ASP A 525 -5.40 -17.97 -29.26
CA ASP A 525 -5.06 -17.52 -30.61
C ASP A 525 -5.16 -18.68 -31.60
N GLY A 526 -4.40 -19.75 -31.37
CA GLY A 526 -4.42 -20.97 -32.19
C GLY A 526 -3.71 -20.86 -33.54
N THR A 527 -3.01 -19.75 -33.84
CA THR A 527 -2.16 -19.60 -35.03
C THR A 527 -0.67 -19.67 -34.66
N LYS A 528 0.19 -20.04 -35.62
CA LYS A 528 1.64 -20.13 -35.37
C LYS A 528 2.29 -18.77 -35.04
N ASN A 529 1.80 -17.69 -35.64
CA ASN A 529 2.40 -16.36 -35.56
C ASN A 529 1.52 -15.35 -34.78
N LYS A 530 0.59 -15.83 -33.95
CA LYS A 530 -0.29 -15.00 -33.11
C LYS A 530 -1.13 -13.96 -33.90
N SER A 531 -1.50 -14.30 -35.13
CA SER A 531 -2.13 -13.38 -36.09
C SER A 531 -3.62 -13.12 -35.87
N LYS A 532 -4.28 -13.88 -34.98
CA LYS A 532 -5.72 -13.73 -34.70
C LYS A 532 -5.99 -12.74 -33.57
N LEU A 533 -5.18 -12.77 -32.51
CA LEU A 533 -5.25 -11.83 -31.38
C LEU A 533 -4.24 -10.69 -31.51
N GLY A 534 -3.12 -10.94 -32.17
CA GLY A 534 -1.96 -10.05 -32.25
C GLY A 534 -0.92 -10.37 -31.18
N ALA A 535 0.35 -10.48 -31.57
CA ALA A 535 1.48 -10.63 -30.66
C ALA A 535 1.58 -9.46 -29.65
N ASN A 536 1.12 -8.28 -30.07
CA ASN A 536 0.98 -7.10 -29.23
C ASN A 536 -0.12 -7.21 -28.16
N ALA A 537 -1.20 -7.95 -28.40
CA ALA A 537 -2.20 -8.25 -27.37
C ALA A 537 -1.67 -9.28 -26.37
N THR A 538 -1.11 -10.40 -26.85
CA THR A 538 -0.64 -11.49 -25.98
C THR A 538 0.54 -11.07 -25.11
N LEU A 539 1.51 -10.33 -25.66
CA LEU A 539 2.66 -9.88 -24.89
C LEU A 539 2.29 -8.84 -23.84
N GLY A 540 1.39 -7.91 -24.16
CA GLY A 540 0.91 -6.89 -23.22
C GLY A 540 0.30 -7.53 -21.98
N VAL A 541 -0.53 -8.56 -22.17
CA VAL A 541 -1.14 -9.35 -21.09
C VAL A 541 -0.08 -10.15 -20.32
N SER A 542 0.80 -10.87 -21.00
CA SER A 542 1.89 -11.66 -20.39
C SER A 542 2.77 -10.81 -19.47
N LEU A 543 3.17 -9.62 -19.93
CA LEU A 543 3.96 -8.64 -19.15
C LEU A 543 3.16 -8.02 -18.00
N ALA A 544 1.88 -7.71 -18.20
CA ALA A 544 1.02 -7.14 -17.17
C ALA A 544 0.78 -8.13 -16.02
N VAL A 545 0.49 -9.40 -16.33
CA VAL A 545 0.33 -10.48 -15.32
C VAL A 545 1.61 -10.65 -14.49
N ALA A 546 2.78 -10.73 -15.13
CA ALA A 546 4.04 -10.89 -14.42
C ALA A 546 4.35 -9.71 -13.49
N LYS A 547 3.99 -8.48 -13.87
CA LYS A 547 4.11 -7.28 -13.03
C LYS A 547 3.11 -7.28 -11.87
N ALA A 548 1.86 -7.68 -12.12
CA ALA A 548 0.83 -7.79 -11.09
C ALA A 548 1.24 -8.80 -10.01
N ALA A 549 1.71 -9.98 -10.41
CA ALA A 549 2.23 -11.00 -9.50
C ALA A 549 3.45 -10.48 -8.70
N ALA A 550 4.45 -9.87 -9.36
CA ALA A 550 5.61 -9.29 -8.67
C ALA A 550 5.21 -8.23 -7.62
N ASN A 551 4.22 -7.40 -7.93
CA ASN A 551 3.69 -6.37 -7.04
C ASN A 551 2.91 -6.96 -5.85
N SER A 552 2.10 -8.00 -6.06
CA SER A 552 1.45 -8.77 -4.98
C SER A 552 2.48 -9.37 -4.01
N PHE A 553 3.53 -10.00 -4.54
CA PHE A 553 4.66 -10.51 -3.76
C PHE A 553 5.57 -9.42 -3.17
N LYS A 554 5.37 -8.13 -3.53
CA LYS A 554 6.16 -6.97 -3.09
C LYS A 554 7.66 -7.11 -3.38
N ILE A 555 8.01 -7.74 -4.50
CA ILE A 555 9.39 -7.91 -4.97
C ILE A 555 9.60 -7.21 -6.33
N PRO A 556 10.82 -6.73 -6.63
CA PRO A 556 11.13 -6.20 -7.95
C PRO A 556 10.91 -7.25 -9.06
N LEU A 557 10.40 -6.82 -10.22
CA LEU A 557 10.11 -7.71 -11.36
C LEU A 557 11.31 -8.59 -11.76
N TYR A 558 12.54 -8.07 -11.72
CA TYR A 558 13.73 -8.86 -12.06
C TYR A 558 13.92 -10.06 -11.11
N ARG A 559 13.63 -9.89 -9.80
CA ARG A 559 13.68 -11.00 -8.82
C ARG A 559 12.53 -11.98 -9.02
N TYR A 560 11.33 -11.49 -9.33
CA TYR A 560 10.21 -12.36 -9.67
C TYR A 560 10.51 -13.24 -10.89
N LEU A 561 11.19 -12.70 -11.91
CA LEU A 561 11.50 -13.41 -13.16
C LEU A 561 12.71 -14.36 -13.07
N ARG A 562 13.73 -14.08 -12.23
CA ARG A 562 14.97 -14.89 -12.08
C ARG A 562 15.06 -15.71 -10.78
N GLY A 563 14.19 -15.46 -9.80
CA GLY A 563 14.29 -16.04 -8.47
C GLY A 563 15.52 -15.52 -7.68
N GLU A 564 16.10 -16.38 -6.86
CA GLU A 564 17.29 -16.07 -6.04
C GLU A 564 18.62 -16.11 -6.82
N GLN A 565 18.59 -16.33 -8.14
CA GLN A 565 19.80 -16.36 -8.96
C GLN A 565 20.50 -14.99 -9.00
N MET A 566 21.84 -15.03 -8.94
CA MET A 566 22.69 -13.84 -9.01
C MET A 566 22.45 -13.09 -10.33
N SER A 567 21.98 -11.85 -10.22
CA SER A 567 21.72 -10.99 -11.38
C SER A 567 22.99 -10.26 -11.81
N VAL A 568 23.23 -10.20 -13.12
CA VAL A 568 24.39 -9.54 -13.72
C VAL A 568 23.91 -8.33 -14.52
N MET A 569 24.56 -7.18 -14.36
CA MET A 569 24.28 -6.01 -15.19
C MET A 569 24.87 -6.24 -16.60
N PRO A 570 24.14 -5.96 -17.68
CA PRO A 570 24.63 -6.16 -19.04
C PRO A 570 25.66 -5.09 -19.42
N VAL A 571 26.63 -5.43 -20.27
CA VAL A 571 27.38 -4.42 -21.03
C VAL A 571 26.42 -3.82 -22.06
N PRO A 572 26.20 -2.50 -22.07
CA PRO A 572 25.29 -1.88 -23.03
C PRO A 572 25.93 -1.83 -24.43
N LEU A 573 25.14 -2.12 -25.45
CA LEU A 573 25.46 -1.87 -26.85
C LEU A 573 24.81 -0.53 -27.20
N ILE A 574 25.60 0.52 -27.42
CA ILE A 574 25.09 1.90 -27.53
C ILE A 574 25.32 2.40 -28.95
N ASN A 575 24.23 2.46 -29.72
CA ASN A 575 24.20 3.04 -31.06
C ASN A 575 24.51 4.55 -31.01
N ILE A 576 25.47 4.99 -31.81
CA ILE A 576 25.91 6.39 -31.89
C ILE A 576 25.97 6.94 -33.33
N ILE A 577 25.94 6.09 -34.36
CA ILE A 577 25.78 6.49 -35.78
C ILE A 577 24.79 5.55 -36.46
N ASN A 578 23.82 6.14 -37.15
CA ASN A 578 22.79 5.48 -37.94
C ASN A 578 23.08 5.54 -39.45
N GLY A 579 22.74 4.46 -40.14
CA GLY A 579 22.68 4.34 -41.60
C GLY A 579 21.48 3.49 -42.01
N GLY A 580 21.55 2.86 -43.19
CA GLY A 580 20.53 1.93 -43.67
C GLY A 580 19.13 2.56 -43.72
N VAL A 581 18.11 1.83 -43.30
CA VAL A 581 16.73 2.34 -43.26
C VAL A 581 16.44 3.28 -42.08
N HIS A 582 17.37 3.43 -41.13
CA HIS A 582 17.24 4.33 -39.96
C HIS A 582 17.79 5.74 -40.22
N ALA A 583 18.39 6.01 -41.39
CA ALA A 583 18.88 7.34 -41.77
C ALA A 583 18.74 7.64 -43.28
N ASP A 584 18.40 8.87 -43.63
CA ASP A 584 18.47 9.38 -45.01
C ASP A 584 19.92 9.78 -45.36
N ASN A 585 20.81 8.78 -45.44
CA ASN A 585 22.22 8.93 -45.82
C ASN A 585 22.67 7.80 -46.77
N LYS A 586 23.97 7.73 -47.06
CA LYS A 586 24.57 6.75 -47.98
C LYS A 586 25.19 5.53 -47.29
N LEU A 587 25.15 5.44 -45.96
CA LEU A 587 25.72 4.30 -45.23
C LEU A 587 24.82 3.07 -45.42
N ASN A 588 25.39 1.95 -45.84
CA ASN A 588 24.65 0.70 -45.99
C ASN A 588 24.35 0.01 -44.64
N PHE A 589 25.26 0.08 -43.67
CA PHE A 589 25.05 -0.53 -42.34
C PHE A 589 24.08 0.32 -41.51
N GLN A 590 23.23 -0.33 -40.72
CA GLN A 590 22.12 0.29 -40.02
C GLN A 590 22.55 0.99 -38.72
N GLU A 591 23.34 0.31 -37.87
CA GLU A 591 23.78 0.87 -36.59
C GLU A 591 25.28 0.64 -36.33
N PHE A 592 25.96 1.68 -35.86
CA PHE A 592 27.33 1.60 -35.36
C PHE A 592 27.34 1.88 -33.87
N MET A 593 27.80 0.91 -33.09
CA MET A 593 27.67 0.86 -31.63
C MET A 593 29.02 0.91 -30.92
N ILE A 594 29.06 1.60 -29.79
CA ILE A 594 30.15 1.50 -28.80
C ILE A 594 29.74 0.61 -27.64
N LEU A 595 30.67 -0.23 -27.18
CA LEU A 595 30.50 -1.16 -26.08
C LEU A 595 31.56 -0.81 -25.01
N PRO A 596 31.17 -0.20 -23.87
CA PRO A 596 32.09 0.20 -22.78
C PRO A 596 32.55 -1.02 -21.96
N VAL A 597 33.35 -1.90 -22.56
CA VAL A 597 33.78 -3.19 -21.99
C VAL A 597 34.73 -3.06 -20.81
N GLY A 598 35.42 -1.93 -20.65
CA GLY A 598 36.35 -1.69 -19.54
C GLY A 598 35.72 -1.11 -18.27
N ALA A 599 34.42 -0.79 -18.27
CA ALA A 599 33.75 -0.17 -17.13
C ALA A 599 33.42 -1.19 -16.02
N GLU A 600 33.80 -0.86 -14.76
CA GLU A 600 33.53 -1.73 -13.60
C GLU A 600 32.06 -1.76 -13.18
N THR A 601 31.26 -0.75 -13.55
CA THR A 601 29.84 -0.64 -13.19
C THR A 601 28.99 -0.19 -14.37
N PHE A 602 27.69 -0.45 -14.30
CA PHE A 602 26.74 -0.02 -15.34
C PHE A 602 26.61 1.51 -15.43
N SER A 603 26.60 2.23 -14.29
CA SER A 603 26.57 3.69 -14.30
C SER A 603 27.82 4.27 -14.98
N GLU A 604 29.00 3.71 -14.68
CA GLU A 604 30.25 4.10 -15.34
C GLU A 604 30.21 3.84 -16.85
N ALA A 605 29.70 2.66 -17.26
CA ALA A 605 29.51 2.30 -18.66
C ALA A 605 28.65 3.33 -19.43
N ILE A 606 27.57 3.81 -18.81
CA ILE A 606 26.71 4.86 -19.39
C ILE A 606 27.44 6.21 -19.43
N ARG A 607 28.12 6.61 -18.35
CA ARG A 607 28.86 7.89 -18.25
C ARG A 607 29.91 8.01 -19.36
N ILE A 608 30.81 7.05 -19.48
CA ILE A 608 31.90 7.10 -20.47
C ILE A 608 31.35 7.11 -21.91
N SER A 609 30.26 6.39 -22.15
CA SER A 609 29.61 6.33 -23.47
C SER A 609 28.93 7.65 -23.84
N ALA A 610 28.31 8.36 -22.88
CA ALA A 610 27.74 9.68 -23.09
C ALA A 610 28.82 10.73 -23.43
N GLU A 611 29.99 10.64 -22.79
CA GLU A 611 31.14 11.50 -23.09
C GLU A 611 31.69 11.26 -24.51
N VAL A 612 31.78 10.00 -24.94
CA VAL A 612 32.13 9.65 -26.33
C VAL A 612 31.08 10.17 -27.32
N PHE A 613 29.78 10.00 -27.04
CA PHE A 613 28.70 10.51 -27.89
C PHE A 613 28.74 12.04 -28.06
N HIS A 614 28.99 12.79 -26.98
CA HIS A 614 29.11 14.25 -27.04
C HIS A 614 30.41 14.73 -27.72
N ASN A 615 31.50 13.97 -27.62
CA ASN A 615 32.72 14.24 -28.38
C ASN A 615 32.52 13.95 -29.87
N LEU A 616 31.89 12.83 -30.24
CA LEU A 616 31.50 12.52 -31.61
C LEU A 616 30.65 13.64 -32.22
N ARG A 617 29.62 14.12 -31.50
CA ARG A 617 28.80 15.28 -31.91
C ARG A 617 29.66 16.50 -32.25
N SER A 618 30.67 16.77 -31.44
CA SER A 618 31.58 17.91 -31.60
C SER A 618 32.52 17.72 -32.80
N ILE A 619 32.96 16.50 -33.07
CA ILE A 619 33.79 16.11 -34.22
C ILE A 619 33.00 16.21 -35.52
N LEU A 620 31.80 15.60 -35.58
CA LEU A 620 30.89 15.67 -36.74
C LEU A 620 30.60 17.13 -37.10
N LYS A 621 30.26 17.96 -36.10
CA LYS A 621 30.02 19.40 -36.30
C LYS A 621 31.26 20.17 -36.80
N LYS A 622 32.46 19.83 -36.33
CA LYS A 622 33.73 20.43 -36.83
C LYS A 622 34.02 20.04 -38.29
N LYS A 623 33.71 18.80 -38.69
CA LYS A 623 33.83 18.32 -40.07
C LYS A 623 32.70 18.82 -41.00
N GLY A 624 31.65 19.45 -40.46
CA GLY A 624 30.52 19.96 -41.24
C GLY A 624 29.39 18.96 -41.48
N TYR A 625 29.41 17.81 -40.81
CA TYR A 625 28.35 16.81 -40.89
C TYR A 625 27.11 17.20 -40.06
N SER A 626 25.97 16.60 -40.43
CA SER A 626 24.74 16.67 -39.64
C SER A 626 24.93 16.06 -38.24
N THR A 627 24.26 16.63 -37.25
CA THR A 627 24.18 16.06 -35.88
C THR A 627 22.72 15.88 -35.44
N ASN A 628 21.83 15.70 -36.42
CA ASN A 628 20.48 15.20 -36.16
C ASN A 628 20.57 13.73 -35.75
N VAL A 629 19.61 13.29 -34.94
CA VAL A 629 19.53 11.92 -34.44
C VAL A 629 18.42 11.14 -35.18
N GLY A 630 18.63 9.84 -35.35
CA GLY A 630 17.62 8.90 -35.87
C GLY A 630 16.72 8.32 -34.76
N ASP A 631 15.93 7.31 -35.09
CA ASP A 631 14.93 6.71 -34.19
C ASP A 631 15.54 6.14 -32.88
N GLU A 632 16.72 5.50 -32.94
CA GLU A 632 17.46 5.04 -31.74
C GLU A 632 18.34 6.12 -31.07
N GLY A 633 18.37 7.36 -31.56
CA GLY A 633 19.15 8.45 -30.95
C GLY A 633 20.61 8.59 -31.44
N GLY A 634 21.13 7.63 -32.21
CA GLY A 634 22.40 7.75 -32.93
C GLY A 634 22.39 8.86 -34.00
N PHE A 635 23.53 9.45 -34.32
CA PHE A 635 23.63 10.52 -35.32
C PHE A 635 23.42 10.00 -36.75
N ALA A 636 22.76 10.78 -37.60
CA ALA A 636 22.63 10.50 -39.04
C ALA A 636 23.46 11.49 -39.89
N PRO A 637 24.80 11.40 -39.90
CA PRO A 637 25.66 12.18 -40.78
C PRO A 637 25.62 11.63 -42.21
N ASN A 638 25.87 12.48 -43.22
CA ASN A 638 25.99 12.04 -44.61
C ASN A 638 27.44 11.60 -44.91
N ILE A 639 27.81 10.44 -44.36
CA ILE A 639 29.06 9.71 -44.61
C ILE A 639 28.85 8.77 -45.80
N GLU A 640 29.90 8.48 -46.57
CA GLU A 640 29.81 7.64 -47.77
C GLU A 640 30.46 6.24 -47.65
N SER A 641 31.29 5.97 -46.63
CA SER A 641 31.85 4.63 -46.39
C SER A 641 31.83 4.19 -44.93
N THR A 642 31.77 2.88 -44.73
CA THR A 642 31.75 2.23 -43.40
C THR A 642 33.02 2.51 -42.60
N GLU A 643 34.20 2.51 -43.23
CA GLU A 643 35.47 2.80 -42.57
C GLU A 643 35.55 4.25 -42.07
N GLU A 644 34.98 5.24 -42.79
CA GLU A 644 34.96 6.62 -42.29
C GLU A 644 34.10 6.74 -41.01
N ALA A 645 32.97 6.01 -40.94
CA ALA A 645 32.14 5.97 -39.74
C ALA A 645 32.90 5.34 -38.55
N LEU A 646 33.63 4.25 -38.78
CA LEU A 646 34.47 3.60 -37.77
C LEU A 646 35.63 4.50 -37.30
N ASP A 647 36.37 5.11 -38.23
CA ASP A 647 37.46 6.06 -37.92
C ASP A 647 36.97 7.25 -37.08
N LEU A 648 35.77 7.76 -37.37
CA LEU A 648 35.15 8.84 -36.60
C LEU A 648 34.79 8.42 -35.17
N ILE A 649 34.35 7.18 -34.98
CA ILE A 649 34.04 6.62 -33.66
C ILE A 649 35.32 6.40 -32.85
N ILE A 650 36.36 5.78 -33.45
CA ILE A 650 37.68 5.62 -32.80
C ILE A 650 38.24 6.98 -32.38
N TYR A 651 38.23 7.96 -33.29
CA TYR A 651 38.71 9.30 -32.99
C TYR A 651 37.88 10.01 -31.92
N ALA A 652 36.58 9.71 -31.79
CA ALA A 652 35.73 10.23 -30.71
C ALA A 652 36.03 9.59 -29.35
N ILE A 653 36.32 8.28 -29.32
CA ILE A 653 36.75 7.55 -28.11
C ILE A 653 38.09 8.12 -27.61
N GLU A 654 39.08 8.23 -28.49
CA GLU A 654 40.40 8.78 -28.16
C GLU A 654 40.33 10.26 -27.75
N SER A 655 39.51 11.07 -28.44
CA SER A 655 39.31 12.49 -28.09
C SER A 655 38.58 12.69 -26.76
N ALA A 656 37.81 11.69 -26.30
CA ALA A 656 37.19 11.69 -24.97
C ALA A 656 38.16 11.27 -23.86
N GLY A 657 39.38 10.83 -24.20
CA GLY A 657 40.40 10.39 -23.23
C GLY A 657 40.38 8.89 -22.93
N TYR A 658 39.62 8.09 -23.69
CA TYR A 658 39.48 6.65 -23.50
C TYR A 658 40.24 5.86 -24.58
N SER A 659 40.58 4.62 -24.25
CA SER A 659 41.25 3.67 -25.15
C SER A 659 40.22 2.81 -25.89
N ALA A 660 40.23 2.87 -27.22
CA ALA A 660 39.44 2.01 -28.08
C ALA A 660 39.91 0.53 -28.12
N GLN A 661 40.96 0.16 -27.36
CA GLN A 661 41.45 -1.22 -27.27
C GLN A 661 41.20 -1.88 -25.91
N SER A 662 40.90 -1.11 -24.87
CA SER A 662 40.71 -1.61 -23.50
C SER A 662 39.41 -1.14 -22.85
N ASP A 663 39.01 0.10 -23.10
CA ASP A 663 37.90 0.73 -22.39
C ASP A 663 36.61 0.55 -23.19
N PHE A 664 36.74 0.58 -24.51
CA PHE A 664 35.69 0.34 -25.49
C PHE A 664 36.03 -0.78 -26.46
N ALA A 665 34.97 -1.39 -26.99
CA ALA A 665 34.97 -2.19 -28.21
C ALA A 665 33.82 -1.72 -29.11
N LEU A 666 33.76 -2.21 -30.34
CA LEU A 666 32.74 -1.83 -31.32
C LEU A 666 31.75 -2.97 -31.61
N GLY A 667 30.51 -2.58 -31.88
CA GLY A 667 29.44 -3.44 -32.38
C GLY A 667 28.85 -2.84 -33.65
N LEU A 668 28.31 -3.68 -34.52
CA LEU A 668 27.65 -3.28 -35.76
C LEU A 668 26.32 -4.00 -35.88
N ASP A 669 25.27 -3.30 -36.29
CA ASP A 669 24.12 -3.90 -36.95
C ASP A 669 24.19 -3.54 -38.44
N VAL A 670 24.28 -4.57 -39.27
CA VAL A 670 24.40 -4.45 -40.71
C VAL A 670 23.03 -4.36 -41.37
N ALA A 671 22.00 -5.02 -40.81
CA ALA A 671 20.71 -5.26 -41.45
C ALA A 671 20.81 -5.68 -42.94
N SER A 672 21.72 -6.62 -43.25
CA SER A 672 22.16 -6.90 -44.64
C SER A 672 21.04 -7.36 -45.59
N SER A 673 19.94 -7.90 -45.06
CA SER A 673 18.71 -8.19 -45.80
C SER A 673 18.16 -6.98 -46.57
N THR A 674 18.43 -5.75 -46.13
CA THR A 674 17.98 -4.51 -46.78
C THR A 674 18.67 -4.22 -48.12
N PHE A 675 19.83 -4.83 -48.39
CA PHE A 675 20.60 -4.65 -49.63
C PHE A 675 21.01 -5.99 -50.29
N TYR A 676 20.32 -7.08 -49.95
CA TYR A 676 20.48 -8.40 -50.59
C TYR A 676 19.41 -8.61 -51.67
N GLU A 677 19.82 -8.91 -52.91
CA GLU A 677 18.93 -9.14 -54.05
C GLU A 677 19.51 -10.21 -54.97
N ASP A 678 18.70 -11.19 -55.39
CA ASP A 678 19.06 -12.27 -56.31
C ASP A 678 20.36 -13.05 -55.99
N GLY A 679 20.71 -13.18 -54.70
CA GLY A 679 21.90 -13.87 -54.23
C GLY A 679 23.15 -13.00 -54.08
N ILE A 680 23.03 -11.69 -54.26
CA ILE A 680 24.12 -10.71 -54.30
C ILE A 680 23.83 -9.57 -53.31
N TYR A 681 24.86 -9.08 -52.61
CA TYR A 681 24.78 -7.92 -51.74
C TYR A 681 25.23 -6.65 -52.47
N LYS A 682 24.36 -5.63 -52.53
CA LYS A 682 24.61 -4.32 -53.17
C LYS A 682 25.16 -3.32 -52.15
N PHE A 683 26.46 -3.36 -51.92
CA PHE A 683 27.15 -2.65 -50.85
C PHE A 683 28.15 -1.61 -51.40
N GLU A 684 28.02 -0.33 -51.02
CA GLU A 684 28.91 0.77 -51.43
C GLU A 684 29.18 0.87 -52.95
N ASN A 685 28.14 0.70 -53.77
CA ASN A 685 28.22 0.62 -55.26
C ASN A 685 29.03 -0.59 -55.80
N LYS A 686 29.25 -1.61 -54.98
CA LYS A 686 29.83 -2.91 -55.37
C LYS A 686 28.73 -3.96 -55.31
N GLU A 687 28.86 -4.98 -56.16
CA GLU A 687 28.09 -6.22 -56.07
C GLU A 687 29.00 -7.27 -55.44
N LEU A 688 28.64 -7.79 -54.27
CA LEU A 688 29.44 -8.74 -53.50
C LEU A 688 28.68 -10.06 -53.32
N THR A 689 29.36 -11.17 -53.54
CA THR A 689 28.87 -12.48 -53.08
C THR A 689 29.01 -12.61 -51.57
N SER A 690 28.28 -13.54 -50.94
CA SER A 690 28.40 -13.82 -49.49
C SER A 690 29.83 -14.11 -49.06
N LYS A 691 30.65 -14.70 -49.94
CA LYS A 691 32.08 -14.96 -49.68
C LYS A 691 32.89 -13.65 -49.64
N GLU A 692 32.68 -12.75 -50.59
CA GLU A 692 33.40 -11.47 -50.66
C GLU A 692 32.97 -10.54 -49.52
N LEU A 693 31.68 -10.54 -49.17
CA LEU A 693 31.18 -9.83 -47.99
C LEU A 693 31.73 -10.42 -46.68
N THR A 694 31.87 -11.75 -46.58
CA THR A 694 32.59 -12.39 -45.45
C THR A 694 34.04 -11.91 -45.38
N GLU A 695 34.73 -11.83 -46.51
CA GLU A 695 36.13 -11.37 -46.57
C GLU A 695 36.27 -9.89 -46.21
N TYR A 696 35.28 -9.07 -46.57
CA TYR A 696 35.17 -7.69 -46.11
C TYR A 696 35.04 -7.59 -44.58
N TYR A 697 34.16 -8.38 -43.94
CA TYR A 697 34.07 -8.42 -42.47
C TYR A 697 35.36 -8.92 -41.80
N CYS A 698 36.06 -9.90 -42.40
CA CYS A 698 37.36 -10.33 -41.88
C CYS A 698 38.36 -9.17 -41.83
N ASN A 699 38.41 -8.35 -42.89
CA ASN A 699 39.30 -7.18 -42.94
C ASN A 699 38.90 -6.11 -41.90
N LEU A 700 37.59 -5.84 -41.74
CA LEU A 700 37.12 -4.90 -40.71
C LEU A 700 37.47 -5.34 -39.29
N VAL A 701 37.29 -6.63 -38.97
CA VAL A 701 37.63 -7.20 -37.64
C VAL A 701 39.14 -7.26 -37.38
N GLU A 702 39.97 -7.23 -38.43
CA GLU A 702 41.43 -7.10 -38.29
C GLU A 702 41.91 -5.65 -38.19
N GLY A 703 41.16 -4.68 -38.75
CA GLY A 703 41.47 -3.26 -38.68
C GLY A 703 40.91 -2.54 -37.44
N TYR A 704 39.77 -3.00 -36.91
CA TYR A 704 39.01 -2.32 -35.85
C TYR A 704 38.68 -3.26 -34.69
N PRO A 705 38.50 -2.73 -33.45
CA PRO A 705 38.18 -3.50 -32.25
C PRO A 705 36.70 -3.95 -32.21
N ILE A 706 36.21 -4.51 -33.32
CA ILE A 706 34.84 -5.00 -33.47
C ILE A 706 34.75 -6.36 -32.77
N ILE A 707 33.83 -6.49 -31.81
CA ILE A 707 33.60 -7.73 -31.06
C ILE A 707 32.20 -8.32 -31.29
N SER A 708 31.30 -7.59 -31.96
CA SER A 708 29.95 -8.06 -32.28
C SER A 708 29.49 -7.54 -33.65
N ILE A 709 28.90 -8.41 -34.47
CA ILE A 709 28.21 -8.02 -35.71
C ILE A 709 26.85 -8.72 -35.73
N GLU A 710 25.80 -7.93 -35.92
CA GLU A 710 24.40 -8.32 -36.05
C GLU A 710 23.95 -8.29 -37.52
N ASP A 711 23.14 -9.29 -37.91
CA ASP A 711 22.56 -9.48 -39.25
C ASP A 711 23.50 -9.21 -40.44
N ALA A 712 24.73 -9.71 -40.28
CA ALA A 712 25.83 -9.64 -41.22
C ALA A 712 25.58 -10.35 -42.58
N MET A 713 24.65 -11.31 -42.61
CA MET A 713 24.15 -12.00 -43.81
C MET A 713 22.62 -12.00 -43.78
N SER A 714 21.98 -12.06 -44.95
CA SER A 714 20.52 -12.00 -45.03
C SER A 714 19.86 -13.19 -44.32
N GLU A 715 18.63 -13.02 -43.82
CA GLU A 715 17.80 -14.11 -43.26
C GLU A 715 17.57 -15.27 -44.26
N ASP A 716 17.72 -15.03 -45.56
CA ASP A 716 17.61 -16.04 -46.62
C ASP A 716 18.96 -16.72 -46.98
N ASP A 717 20.11 -16.21 -46.51
CA ASP A 717 21.47 -16.66 -46.92
C ASP A 717 22.15 -17.58 -45.90
N TYR A 718 21.60 -18.79 -45.72
CA TYR A 718 22.12 -19.77 -44.76
C TYR A 718 23.56 -20.24 -45.04
N GLU A 719 23.97 -20.33 -46.31
CA GLU A 719 25.34 -20.74 -46.66
C GLU A 719 26.34 -19.60 -46.40
N GLY A 720 25.94 -18.33 -46.61
CA GLY A 720 26.68 -17.16 -46.16
C GLY A 720 26.85 -17.14 -44.63
N TRP A 721 25.78 -17.37 -43.87
CA TRP A 721 25.85 -17.47 -42.41
C TRP A 721 26.80 -18.58 -41.92
N LYS A 722 26.75 -19.78 -42.52
CA LYS A 722 27.69 -20.88 -42.21
C LYS A 722 29.14 -20.49 -42.48
N LEU A 723 29.41 -19.89 -43.64
CA LEU A 723 30.75 -19.45 -44.04
C LEU A 723 31.30 -18.38 -43.10
N LEU A 724 30.48 -17.37 -42.77
CA LEU A 724 30.82 -16.31 -41.84
C LEU A 724 31.14 -16.87 -40.44
N THR A 725 30.28 -17.77 -39.95
CA THR A 725 30.43 -18.39 -38.63
C THR A 725 31.70 -19.26 -38.57
N ALA A 726 32.01 -19.98 -39.65
CA ALA A 726 33.24 -20.77 -39.75
C ALA A 726 34.52 -19.92 -39.80
N LYS A 727 34.49 -18.70 -40.35
CA LYS A 727 35.65 -17.79 -40.39
C LYS A 727 35.80 -16.91 -39.15
N LEU A 728 34.72 -16.38 -38.59
CA LEU A 728 34.73 -15.33 -37.55
C LEU A 728 34.07 -15.72 -36.23
N GLY A 729 33.23 -16.75 -36.19
CA GLY A 729 32.43 -17.13 -35.01
C GLY A 729 33.23 -17.64 -33.80
N SER A 730 34.55 -17.81 -33.92
CA SER A 730 35.46 -18.07 -32.79
C SER A 730 36.24 -16.84 -32.31
N LYS A 731 36.18 -15.72 -33.04
CA LYS A 731 36.85 -14.45 -32.72
C LYS A 731 35.87 -13.42 -32.16
N ILE A 732 34.69 -13.31 -32.75
CA ILE A 732 33.68 -12.28 -32.45
C ILE A 732 32.30 -12.89 -32.20
N GLN A 733 31.43 -12.11 -31.59
CA GLN A 733 30.00 -12.38 -31.52
C GLN A 733 29.37 -12.14 -32.91
N LEU A 734 28.53 -13.07 -33.34
CA LEU A 734 27.71 -13.01 -34.54
C LEU A 734 26.26 -13.18 -34.09
N VAL A 735 25.49 -12.09 -34.14
CA VAL A 735 24.11 -12.02 -33.64
C VAL A 735 23.15 -12.20 -34.80
N GLY A 736 22.23 -13.17 -34.70
CA GLY A 736 21.06 -13.23 -35.58
C GLY A 736 19.86 -12.55 -34.94
N ASP A 737 19.28 -11.57 -35.63
CA ASP A 737 17.99 -10.93 -35.31
C ASP A 737 16.92 -11.41 -36.29
N ASP A 738 16.86 -10.91 -37.53
CA ASP A 738 15.92 -11.37 -38.56
C ASP A 738 16.10 -12.88 -38.86
N LEU A 739 17.34 -13.40 -38.74
CA LEU A 739 17.64 -14.83 -38.91
C LEU A 739 16.86 -15.73 -37.91
N PHE A 740 16.59 -15.23 -36.71
CA PHE A 740 16.05 -16.04 -35.60
C PHE A 740 14.71 -15.57 -35.07
N VAL A 741 14.37 -14.29 -35.18
CA VAL A 741 13.14 -13.64 -34.71
C VAL A 741 12.66 -14.10 -33.32
N THR A 742 13.61 -14.28 -32.39
CA THR A 742 13.37 -14.81 -31.02
C THR A 742 12.66 -16.18 -30.99
N ASN A 743 12.72 -16.97 -32.07
CA ASN A 743 11.96 -18.21 -32.27
C ASN A 743 12.82 -19.46 -32.03
N CYS A 744 12.39 -20.32 -31.09
CA CYS A 744 13.07 -21.56 -30.72
C CYS A 744 13.27 -22.55 -31.89
N GLU A 745 12.34 -22.64 -32.86
CA GLU A 745 12.50 -23.54 -34.01
C GLU A 745 13.66 -23.07 -34.92
N LEU A 746 13.80 -21.76 -35.13
CA LEU A 746 14.86 -21.16 -35.95
C LEU A 746 16.21 -21.15 -35.23
N ILE A 747 16.22 -20.83 -33.94
CA ILE A 747 17.43 -20.90 -33.09
C ILE A 747 17.96 -22.34 -33.05
N GLY A 748 17.08 -23.33 -32.87
CA GLY A 748 17.44 -24.76 -32.90
C GLY A 748 18.10 -25.16 -34.22
N LYS A 749 17.49 -24.77 -35.35
CA LYS A 749 18.06 -24.98 -36.68
C LYS A 749 19.43 -24.29 -36.85
N GLY A 750 19.57 -23.04 -36.38
CA GLY A 750 20.84 -22.31 -36.40
C GLY A 750 21.95 -23.03 -35.65
N ILE A 751 21.65 -23.57 -34.47
CA ILE A 751 22.56 -24.38 -33.66
C ILE A 751 22.97 -25.66 -34.40
N GLU A 752 22.02 -26.40 -34.96
CA GLU A 752 22.28 -27.63 -35.72
C GLU A 752 23.14 -27.38 -36.97
N GLU A 753 22.84 -26.32 -37.71
CA GLU A 753 23.52 -25.94 -38.96
C GLU A 753 24.78 -25.08 -38.75
N LYS A 754 25.09 -24.69 -37.51
CA LYS A 754 26.23 -23.83 -37.11
C LYS A 754 26.21 -22.43 -37.75
N MET A 755 25.06 -21.77 -37.67
CA MET A 755 24.84 -20.40 -38.13
C MET A 755 24.78 -19.43 -36.94
N ALA A 756 25.62 -18.40 -36.97
CA ALA A 756 25.80 -17.42 -35.88
C ALA A 756 26.36 -18.06 -34.58
N ASN A 757 26.51 -17.25 -33.53
CA ASN A 757 26.85 -17.71 -32.17
C ASN A 757 26.12 -16.91 -31.06
N ALA A 758 25.19 -16.06 -31.46
CA ALA A 758 24.34 -15.28 -30.59
C ALA A 758 22.98 -15.00 -31.25
N VAL A 759 22.00 -14.66 -30.42
CA VAL A 759 20.64 -14.31 -30.83
C VAL A 759 20.23 -12.99 -30.18
N LEU A 760 19.57 -12.13 -30.96
CA LEU A 760 18.87 -10.98 -30.42
C LEU A 760 17.49 -11.41 -29.91
N ILE A 761 17.13 -10.94 -28.72
CA ILE A 761 15.91 -11.31 -28.02
C ILE A 761 15.02 -10.06 -27.93
N LYS A 762 13.98 -10.07 -28.77
CA LYS A 762 12.89 -9.08 -28.79
C LYS A 762 11.59 -9.79 -28.45
N SER A 763 11.09 -9.59 -27.23
CA SER A 763 9.92 -10.32 -26.73
C SER A 763 8.65 -10.15 -27.59
N ASN A 764 8.54 -9.06 -28.36
CA ASN A 764 7.44 -8.84 -29.32
C ASN A 764 7.53 -9.70 -30.59
N GLN A 765 8.73 -10.14 -31.01
CA GLN A 765 8.88 -11.03 -32.17
C GLN A 765 8.29 -12.42 -31.91
N ILE A 766 8.21 -12.85 -30.63
CA ILE A 766 7.63 -14.15 -30.25
C ILE A 766 6.28 -14.02 -29.54
N GLY A 767 6.05 -12.96 -28.76
CA GLY A 767 4.72 -12.56 -28.27
C GLY A 767 4.28 -13.06 -26.89
N THR A 768 5.12 -13.78 -26.13
CA THR A 768 4.90 -14.07 -24.69
C THR A 768 6.22 -14.10 -23.91
N LEU A 769 6.16 -13.93 -22.58
CA LEU A 769 7.33 -14.08 -21.71
C LEU A 769 7.84 -15.52 -21.68
N THR A 770 6.98 -16.53 -21.56
CA THR A 770 7.40 -17.94 -21.47
C THR A 770 8.14 -18.38 -22.73
N GLU A 771 7.70 -18.00 -23.93
CA GLU A 771 8.45 -18.28 -25.17
C GLU A 771 9.77 -17.48 -25.23
N THR A 772 9.77 -16.22 -24.79
CA THR A 772 11.00 -15.40 -24.70
C THR A 772 12.06 -16.06 -23.79
N PHE A 773 11.65 -16.58 -22.62
CA PHE A 773 12.57 -17.30 -21.72
C PHE A 773 13.02 -18.63 -22.32
N ALA A 774 12.16 -19.35 -23.04
CA ALA A 774 12.55 -20.58 -23.75
C ALA A 774 13.64 -20.31 -24.79
N ALA A 775 13.54 -19.22 -25.56
CA ALA A 775 14.56 -18.80 -26.52
C ALA A 775 15.91 -18.47 -25.83
N ILE A 776 15.88 -17.69 -24.73
CA ILE A 776 17.07 -17.36 -23.93
C ILE A 776 17.75 -18.62 -23.40
N GLU A 777 17.00 -19.54 -22.80
CA GLU A 777 17.58 -20.74 -22.19
C GLU A 777 18.02 -21.77 -23.23
N MET A 778 17.36 -21.86 -24.40
CA MET A 778 17.82 -22.64 -25.55
C MET A 778 19.16 -22.15 -26.07
N ALA A 779 19.30 -20.83 -26.28
CA ALA A 779 20.56 -20.23 -26.72
C ALA A 779 21.69 -20.51 -25.70
N LYS A 780 21.46 -20.20 -24.42
CA LYS A 780 22.44 -20.42 -23.34
C LYS A 780 22.86 -21.89 -23.21
N SER A 781 21.92 -22.82 -23.28
CA SER A 781 22.20 -24.26 -23.16
C SER A 781 23.08 -24.80 -24.30
N ASN A 782 23.12 -24.10 -25.43
CA ASN A 782 23.93 -24.45 -26.61
C ASN A 782 25.13 -23.50 -26.81
N ASN A 783 25.55 -22.78 -25.75
CA ASN A 783 26.65 -21.80 -25.73
C ASN A 783 26.46 -20.55 -26.60
N TYR A 784 25.25 -20.29 -27.13
CA TYR A 784 24.95 -19.02 -27.80
C TYR A 784 24.78 -17.90 -26.76
N LYS A 785 25.16 -16.68 -27.12
CA LYS A 785 24.85 -15.49 -26.32
C LYS A 785 23.41 -15.02 -26.63
N ALA A 786 22.75 -14.43 -25.64
CA ALA A 786 21.42 -13.84 -25.79
C ALA A 786 21.50 -12.35 -25.44
N VAL A 787 21.22 -11.48 -26.41
CA VAL A 787 21.27 -10.01 -26.28
C VAL A 787 19.84 -9.47 -26.20
N ILE A 788 19.56 -8.50 -25.32
CA ILE A 788 18.20 -7.95 -25.12
C ILE A 788 18.13 -6.53 -25.72
N SER A 789 17.10 -6.22 -26.52
CA SER A 789 16.96 -4.94 -27.26
C SER A 789 15.74 -4.07 -26.82
N HIS A 790 15.71 -2.77 -27.18
CA HIS A 790 14.74 -1.74 -26.71
C HIS A 790 14.13 -0.87 -27.83
N ARG A 791 13.23 0.10 -27.52
CA ARG A 791 12.67 1.18 -28.40
C ARG A 791 12.42 2.51 -27.58
N SER A 792 12.28 3.72 -28.19
CA SER A 792 12.79 5.06 -27.69
C SER A 792 11.83 6.32 -27.47
N ALA A 793 12.37 7.58 -27.53
CA ALA A 793 11.80 8.99 -27.51
C ALA A 793 11.66 9.80 -26.15
N GLY A 794 11.60 11.16 -26.02
CA GLY A 794 11.59 12.36 -26.95
C GLY A 794 11.50 13.79 -26.27
N ASP A 795 11.59 14.93 -27.02
CA ASP A 795 12.23 16.24 -26.61
C ASP A 795 11.49 17.62 -26.80
N GLY A 796 12.20 18.78 -26.73
CA GLY A 796 11.71 20.20 -26.76
C GLY A 796 11.82 21.02 -28.09
N GLY A 797 11.21 22.22 -28.16
CA GLY A 797 10.72 22.82 -29.43
C GLY A 797 11.55 23.85 -30.23
N ASP A 798 11.21 23.98 -31.51
CA ASP A 798 12.08 24.44 -32.60
C ASP A 798 11.92 25.89 -33.08
N GLY A 799 12.92 26.42 -33.76
CA GLY A 799 12.75 27.59 -34.63
C GLY A 799 11.91 27.30 -35.87
N CYS A 800 11.67 28.31 -36.69
CA CYS A 800 10.97 28.15 -37.97
C CYS A 800 11.64 28.96 -39.09
N ALA A 801 11.62 28.43 -40.32
CA ALA A 801 11.92 29.20 -41.53
C ALA A 801 10.63 29.62 -42.25
N SER A 802 10.41 30.93 -42.36
CA SER A 802 9.25 31.50 -43.03
C SER A 802 9.67 32.77 -43.79
N PHE A 803 8.85 33.17 -44.77
CA PHE A 803 9.05 34.39 -45.56
C PHE A 803 7.74 35.19 -45.69
N ARG A 804 7.85 36.50 -45.84
CA ARG A 804 6.71 37.36 -46.19
C ARG A 804 6.30 37.07 -47.64
N ARG A 805 4.99 36.95 -47.90
CA ARG A 805 4.44 36.78 -49.25
C ARG A 805 3.94 38.12 -49.74
N GLU A 806 4.63 38.67 -50.73
CA GLU A 806 4.23 39.88 -51.46
C GLU A 806 3.90 39.52 -52.90
N LYS A 807 2.99 40.29 -53.53
CA LYS A 807 2.49 39.94 -54.86
C LYS A 807 3.61 40.11 -55.89
N PHE A 808 3.95 39.02 -56.59
CA PHE A 808 5.05 38.94 -57.58
C PHE A 808 6.48 39.00 -57.02
N VAL A 809 6.68 38.80 -55.71
CA VAL A 809 8.01 38.60 -55.11
C VAL A 809 8.05 37.23 -54.43
N GLU A 810 8.91 36.34 -54.91
CA GLU A 810 8.97 34.94 -54.48
C GLU A 810 9.35 34.79 -52.98
N PHE A 811 10.18 35.70 -52.47
CA PHE A 811 10.54 35.80 -51.05
C PHE A 811 10.58 37.26 -50.57
N GLY A 812 9.52 37.77 -49.93
CA GLY A 812 9.43 39.14 -49.39
C GLY A 812 10.29 39.42 -48.14
N GLY A 813 11.42 38.73 -48.00
CA GLY A 813 12.28 38.70 -46.81
C GLY A 813 11.85 37.66 -45.76
N PRO A 814 12.81 37.14 -44.98
CA PRO A 814 12.54 36.14 -43.93
C PRO A 814 11.70 36.73 -42.80
N ASN A 815 10.86 35.89 -42.20
CA ASN A 815 10.02 36.25 -41.05
C ASN A 815 9.67 35.05 -40.15
N GLY A 816 10.57 34.08 -40.01
CA GLY A 816 10.42 32.96 -39.07
C GLY A 816 10.87 33.34 -37.67
N GLY A 817 10.01 33.08 -36.67
CA GLY A 817 10.32 33.27 -35.26
C GLY A 817 11.13 32.13 -34.63
N ASN A 818 11.65 32.39 -33.43
CA ASN A 818 12.43 31.43 -32.64
C ASN A 818 11.52 30.44 -31.91
N GLY A 819 11.99 29.24 -31.61
CA GLY A 819 11.38 28.35 -30.63
C GLY A 819 11.45 28.96 -29.23
N GLY A 820 10.46 28.64 -28.41
CA GLY A 820 10.48 28.95 -26.98
C GLY A 820 11.52 28.08 -26.27
N LYS A 821 12.17 28.62 -25.25
CA LYS A 821 12.99 27.84 -24.31
C LYS A 821 12.10 26.85 -23.54
N GLY A 822 12.55 25.63 -23.28
CA GLY A 822 11.93 24.76 -22.29
C GLY A 822 12.00 25.36 -20.88
N GLY A 823 11.07 24.98 -20.01
CA GLY A 823 11.08 25.43 -18.61
C GLY A 823 12.27 24.86 -17.84
N ASN A 824 12.86 25.65 -16.95
CA ASN A 824 13.86 25.17 -15.99
C ASN A 824 13.19 24.44 -14.81
N ILE A 825 13.98 23.68 -14.04
CA ILE A 825 13.59 23.23 -12.70
C ILE A 825 14.47 23.97 -11.68
N VAL A 826 13.84 24.67 -10.74
CA VAL A 826 14.51 25.55 -9.77
C VAL A 826 14.03 25.23 -8.37
N PHE A 827 14.96 24.91 -7.47
CA PHE A 827 14.69 24.85 -6.04
C PHE A 827 14.79 26.24 -5.41
N ILE A 828 13.89 26.55 -4.47
CA ILE A 828 13.93 27.80 -3.70
C ILE A 828 13.72 27.48 -2.22
N SER A 829 14.61 27.95 -1.35
CA SER A 829 14.39 27.87 0.09
C SER A 829 13.31 28.83 0.55
N ASP A 830 12.33 28.32 1.29
CA ASP A 830 11.22 29.09 1.85
C ASP A 830 11.26 29.00 3.38
N ALA A 831 11.37 30.13 4.06
CA ALA A 831 11.37 30.19 5.53
C ALA A 831 10.05 29.72 6.17
N ASN A 832 8.99 29.56 5.36
CA ASN A 832 7.70 29.06 5.81
C ASN A 832 7.53 27.54 5.60
N LEU A 833 8.59 26.83 5.18
CA LEU A 833 8.58 25.38 4.96
C LEU A 833 9.59 24.68 5.87
N ASN A 834 9.13 23.66 6.59
CA ASN A 834 9.95 22.90 7.55
C ASN A 834 10.10 21.42 7.18
N THR A 835 9.61 21.01 6.01
CA THR A 835 9.59 19.60 5.60
C THR A 835 9.73 19.38 4.10
N LEU A 836 10.45 18.32 3.73
CA LEU A 836 10.59 17.82 2.36
C LEU A 836 9.49 16.81 1.96
N LEU A 837 8.51 16.53 2.84
CA LEU A 837 7.52 15.45 2.67
C LEU A 837 6.74 15.53 1.34
N HIS A 838 6.54 16.74 0.80
CA HIS A 838 5.81 16.99 -0.44
C HIS A 838 6.44 16.34 -1.68
N PHE A 839 7.76 16.13 -1.69
CA PHE A 839 8.48 15.48 -2.80
C PHE A 839 8.31 13.96 -2.83
N ARG A 840 7.95 13.32 -1.70
CA ARG A 840 7.80 11.87 -1.58
C ARG A 840 6.70 11.29 -2.49
N TYR A 841 5.67 12.08 -2.76
CA TYR A 841 4.48 11.69 -3.55
C TYR A 841 4.58 12.07 -5.04
N ARG A 842 5.60 12.84 -5.45
CA ARG A 842 5.79 13.28 -6.83
C ARG A 842 7.28 13.27 -7.19
N ARG A 843 7.80 12.06 -7.41
CA ARG A 843 9.23 11.79 -7.62
C ARG A 843 9.76 12.20 -9.00
N HIS A 844 8.91 12.20 -10.01
CA HIS A 844 9.25 12.64 -11.37
C HIS A 844 8.62 14.00 -11.63
N ILE A 845 9.46 14.98 -11.96
CA ILE A 845 9.08 16.37 -12.16
C ILE A 845 9.68 16.80 -13.49
N LYS A 846 8.82 17.04 -14.48
CA LYS A 846 9.20 17.56 -15.80
C LYS A 846 8.62 18.96 -15.99
N ALA A 847 9.44 19.90 -16.44
CA ALA A 847 8.99 21.24 -16.81
C ALA A 847 8.37 21.23 -18.22
N ASP A 848 7.55 22.25 -18.53
CA ASP A 848 6.87 22.32 -19.82
C ASP A 848 7.88 22.48 -20.97
N ASN A 849 7.63 21.79 -22.09
CA ASN A 849 8.39 22.00 -23.32
C ASN A 849 8.14 23.40 -23.89
N GLY A 850 9.18 24.04 -24.42
CA GLY A 850 9.05 25.27 -25.19
C GLY A 850 8.33 25.00 -26.51
N LYS A 851 7.48 25.93 -26.96
CA LYS A 851 6.71 25.76 -28.21
C LYS A 851 7.51 26.22 -29.43
N ASN A 852 7.25 25.61 -30.58
CA ASN A 852 7.93 25.97 -31.82
C ASN A 852 7.61 27.41 -32.26
N GLY A 853 8.57 28.05 -32.92
CA GLY A 853 8.40 29.33 -33.60
C GLY A 853 7.53 29.20 -34.86
N ALA A 854 7.04 30.34 -35.35
CA ALA A 854 6.15 30.39 -36.51
C ALA A 854 6.46 31.60 -37.40
N GLY A 855 5.88 31.61 -38.60
CA GLY A 855 5.97 32.73 -39.54
C GLY A 855 5.31 34.03 -39.03
N ARG A 856 5.65 35.14 -39.69
CA ARG A 856 5.28 36.53 -39.31
C ARG A 856 5.95 37.01 -38.01
N ASP A 857 7.23 36.67 -37.86
CA ASP A 857 8.09 37.10 -36.75
C ASP A 857 7.58 36.65 -35.37
N ARG A 858 6.83 35.52 -35.33
CA ARG A 858 6.19 34.99 -34.12
C ARG A 858 7.06 33.92 -33.47
N SER A 859 7.84 34.31 -32.46
CA SER A 859 8.54 33.33 -31.63
C SER A 859 7.56 32.51 -30.77
N GLY A 860 7.90 31.24 -30.54
CA GLY A 860 7.16 30.33 -29.68
C GLY A 860 7.29 30.71 -28.21
N THR A 861 6.25 30.41 -27.44
CA THR A 861 6.22 30.67 -26.00
C THR A 861 7.17 29.76 -25.27
N ALA A 862 7.96 30.31 -24.35
CA ALA A 862 8.75 29.50 -23.42
C ALA A 862 7.83 28.57 -22.60
N GLY A 863 8.34 27.37 -22.31
CA GLY A 863 7.77 26.49 -21.31
C GLY A 863 7.86 27.15 -19.93
N LYS A 864 6.92 26.82 -19.04
CA LYS A 864 6.91 27.34 -17.68
C LYS A 864 7.96 26.63 -16.84
N ASP A 865 8.80 27.41 -16.18
CA ASP A 865 9.72 26.93 -15.14
C ASP A 865 8.92 26.29 -13.99
N VAL A 866 9.45 25.20 -13.45
CA VAL A 866 8.87 24.50 -12.30
C VAL A 866 9.68 24.86 -11.05
N ILE A 867 9.04 25.65 -10.19
CA ILE A 867 9.61 26.10 -8.92
C ILE A 867 9.27 25.08 -7.81
N LEU A 868 10.31 24.54 -7.19
CA LEU A 868 10.26 23.53 -6.15
C LEU A 868 10.69 24.13 -4.81
N ARG A 869 9.72 24.48 -3.97
CA ARG A 869 10.01 25.09 -2.67
C ARG A 869 10.48 24.04 -1.65
N VAL A 870 11.58 24.33 -0.96
CA VAL A 870 12.19 23.47 0.06
C VAL A 870 12.46 24.25 1.35
N PRO A 871 12.66 23.58 2.50
CA PRO A 871 13.03 24.24 3.74
C PRO A 871 14.40 24.92 3.69
N VAL A 872 14.58 25.91 4.56
CA VAL A 872 15.92 26.43 4.89
C VAL A 872 16.72 25.32 5.59
N GLY A 873 17.97 25.12 5.18
CA GLY A 873 18.81 23.99 5.60
C GLY A 873 18.66 22.73 4.73
N ALA A 874 17.93 22.79 3.62
CA ALA A 874 17.86 21.69 2.66
C ALA A 874 19.17 21.55 1.87
N GLN A 875 19.79 20.37 1.97
CA GLN A 875 20.88 19.93 1.11
C GLN A 875 20.29 19.28 -0.15
N ILE A 876 20.76 19.69 -1.31
CA ILE A 876 20.56 18.98 -2.57
C ILE A 876 21.84 18.18 -2.81
N ILE A 877 21.69 16.86 -2.85
CA ILE A 877 22.79 15.89 -2.98
C ILE A 877 22.59 15.19 -4.32
N ASP A 878 23.67 14.90 -5.03
CA ASP A 878 23.60 14.07 -6.23
C ASP A 878 23.27 12.62 -5.84
N GLU A 879 22.31 11.98 -6.53
CA GLU A 879 21.90 10.62 -6.17
C GLU A 879 22.96 9.56 -6.56
N GLU A 880 23.84 9.84 -7.52
CA GLU A 880 24.87 8.89 -7.96
C GLU A 880 26.20 9.06 -7.21
N SER A 881 26.65 10.29 -6.94
CA SER A 881 27.94 10.53 -6.26
C SER A 881 27.86 10.66 -4.72
N GLU A 882 26.65 10.77 -4.16
CA GLU A 882 26.38 11.21 -2.76
C GLU A 882 27.02 12.56 -2.37
N GLU A 883 27.57 13.33 -3.32
CA GLU A 883 28.13 14.66 -3.05
C GLU A 883 27.06 15.74 -2.92
N ILE A 884 27.30 16.70 -2.02
CA ILE A 884 26.39 17.83 -1.80
C ILE A 884 26.58 18.84 -2.96
N ILE A 885 25.59 18.92 -3.85
CA ILE A 885 25.54 19.88 -4.95
C ILE A 885 25.36 21.31 -4.41
N VAL A 886 24.45 21.50 -3.45
CA VAL A 886 24.24 22.79 -2.78
C VAL A 886 23.57 22.62 -1.41
N ASP A 887 23.93 23.49 -0.47
CA ASP A 887 23.22 23.70 0.79
C ASP A 887 22.42 25.01 0.70
N LEU A 888 21.10 24.94 0.86
CA LEU A 888 20.21 26.10 0.82
C LEU A 888 19.96 26.64 2.25
N ASP A 889 20.98 27.30 2.81
CA ASP A 889 21.07 27.66 4.23
C ASP A 889 20.40 28.98 4.63
N LYS A 890 19.93 29.77 3.65
CA LYS A 890 19.26 31.07 3.87
C LYS A 890 17.89 31.12 3.19
N PRO A 891 16.90 31.88 3.71
CA PRO A 891 15.61 32.11 3.04
C PRO A 891 15.76 32.76 1.66
N GLY A 892 14.93 32.34 0.68
CA GLY A 892 14.88 32.93 -0.66
C GLY A 892 16.06 32.59 -1.55
N MET A 893 16.90 31.63 -1.16
CA MET A 893 18.04 31.17 -1.95
C MET A 893 17.55 30.23 -3.06
N GLU A 894 17.81 30.61 -4.31
CA GLU A 894 17.41 29.85 -5.49
C GLU A 894 18.56 29.02 -6.04
N PHE A 895 18.28 27.78 -6.47
CA PHE A 895 19.21 26.92 -7.17
C PHE A 895 18.54 26.21 -8.36
N GLN A 896 19.00 26.51 -9.57
CA GLN A 896 18.55 25.84 -10.79
C GLN A 896 19.19 24.46 -10.88
N VAL A 897 18.44 23.39 -10.56
CA VAL A 897 18.95 22.01 -10.59
C VAL A 897 19.11 21.50 -12.02
N ALA A 898 18.19 21.87 -12.92
CA ALA A 898 18.20 21.46 -14.32
C ALA A 898 17.78 22.62 -15.24
N GLN A 899 18.58 22.89 -16.26
CA GLN A 899 18.30 23.91 -17.27
C GLN A 899 17.30 23.41 -18.32
N GLY A 900 16.26 24.21 -18.57
CA GLY A 900 15.33 23.99 -19.67
C GLY A 900 15.99 24.21 -21.03
N GLY A 901 15.72 23.31 -21.98
CA GLY A 901 16.37 23.27 -23.28
C GLY A 901 16.23 24.57 -24.09
N LYS A 902 17.30 24.99 -24.78
CA LYS A 902 17.32 26.26 -25.51
C LYS A 902 16.43 26.19 -26.76
N GLY A 903 15.53 27.16 -26.91
CA GLY A 903 14.66 27.26 -28.07
C GLY A 903 15.43 27.62 -29.34
N GLY A 904 15.06 27.01 -30.47
CA GLY A 904 15.77 27.16 -31.73
C GLY A 904 15.65 28.55 -32.39
N LEU A 905 16.64 29.00 -33.15
CA LEU A 905 16.63 30.30 -33.82
C LEU A 905 15.87 30.24 -35.15
N GLY A 906 14.88 31.11 -35.35
CA GLY A 906 14.17 31.27 -36.62
C GLY A 906 15.03 31.89 -37.72
N ASN A 907 14.62 31.73 -38.99
CA ASN A 907 15.46 32.10 -40.13
C ASN A 907 15.82 33.60 -40.22
N THR A 908 15.04 34.45 -39.58
CA THR A 908 15.24 35.90 -39.52
C THR A 908 16.60 36.29 -38.90
N ASN A 909 17.14 35.48 -37.97
CA ASN A 909 18.43 35.72 -37.31
C ASN A 909 19.66 35.45 -38.21
N PHE A 910 19.48 34.74 -39.33
CA PHE A 910 20.57 34.35 -40.24
C PHE A 910 20.69 35.28 -41.46
N LYS A 911 20.04 36.45 -41.41
CA LYS A 911 20.02 37.44 -42.50
C LYS A 911 21.26 38.32 -42.46
N SER A 912 22.02 38.34 -43.55
CA SER A 912 23.24 39.15 -43.68
C SER A 912 23.20 40.06 -44.92
N SER A 913 24.24 40.88 -45.11
CA SER A 913 24.42 41.70 -46.30
C SER A 913 24.56 40.85 -47.59
N THR A 914 25.17 39.66 -47.47
CA THR A 914 25.39 38.70 -48.55
C THR A 914 24.28 37.66 -48.69
N ASN A 915 23.53 37.36 -47.62
CA ASN A 915 22.39 36.44 -47.65
C ASN A 915 21.11 37.14 -47.13
N LYS A 916 20.31 37.67 -48.05
CA LYS A 916 19.09 38.42 -47.72
C LYS A 916 17.84 37.54 -47.56
N ALA A 917 17.89 36.26 -47.93
CA ALA A 917 16.78 35.32 -47.88
C ALA A 917 17.17 33.95 -47.26
N PRO A 918 17.73 33.92 -46.04
CA PRO A 918 18.11 32.69 -45.35
C PRO A 918 16.91 31.74 -45.16
N ARG A 919 17.06 30.49 -45.58
CA ARG A 919 16.12 29.39 -45.29
C ARG A 919 16.50 28.57 -44.05
N HIS A 920 17.68 28.82 -43.49
CA HIS A 920 18.23 28.13 -42.33
C HIS A 920 17.58 28.60 -41.03
N PHE A 921 17.19 27.68 -40.15
CA PHE A 921 16.76 27.89 -38.78
C PHE A 921 17.38 26.77 -37.91
N THR A 922 17.35 26.87 -36.58
CA THR A 922 17.82 25.77 -35.71
C THR A 922 16.66 25.13 -34.94
N TYR A 923 16.84 23.86 -34.59
CA TYR A 923 15.95 23.09 -33.71
C TYR A 923 16.11 23.51 -32.25
N GLY A 924 15.15 23.07 -31.41
CA GLY A 924 15.27 23.12 -29.97
C GLY A 924 16.39 22.23 -29.46
N GLN A 925 16.90 22.52 -28.26
CA GLN A 925 17.81 21.62 -27.55
C GLN A 925 17.05 20.82 -26.49
N PRO A 926 17.48 19.59 -26.16
CA PRO A 926 16.99 18.88 -24.98
C PRO A 926 17.19 19.71 -23.71
N GLY A 927 16.34 19.46 -22.71
CA GLY A 927 16.57 19.95 -21.35
C GLY A 927 17.58 19.07 -20.61
N GLU A 928 18.16 19.59 -19.54
CA GLU A 928 18.96 18.78 -18.61
C GLU A 928 18.04 17.88 -17.77
N GLU A 929 18.50 16.66 -17.48
CA GLU A 929 17.89 15.75 -16.50
C GLU A 929 18.90 15.48 -15.39
N LYS A 930 18.44 15.43 -14.12
CA LYS A 930 19.29 15.13 -12.96
C LYS A 930 18.54 14.36 -11.89
N HIS A 931 19.23 13.41 -11.29
CA HIS A 931 18.79 12.65 -10.13
C HIS A 931 19.38 13.26 -8.86
N VAL A 932 18.52 13.73 -7.94
CA VAL A 932 18.96 14.41 -6.72
C VAL A 932 18.24 13.91 -5.48
N LEU A 933 19.02 13.62 -4.44
CA LEU A 933 18.57 13.29 -3.10
C LEU A 933 18.44 14.56 -2.26
N LEU A 934 17.24 14.86 -1.79
CA LEU A 934 17.00 16.00 -0.88
C LEU A 934 17.13 15.55 0.58
N LYS A 935 18.05 16.18 1.32
CA LYS A 935 18.36 15.84 2.73
C LYS A 935 18.33 17.10 3.58
N LEU A 936 17.59 17.11 4.69
CA LEU A 936 17.58 18.27 5.59
C LEU A 936 18.76 18.20 6.57
N LYS A 937 19.54 19.28 6.68
CA LYS A 937 20.61 19.41 7.67
C LYS A 937 20.01 19.85 9.00
N VAL A 938 20.28 19.08 10.06
CA VAL A 938 19.56 19.09 11.36
C VAL A 938 18.12 18.57 11.24
N LEU A 939 17.73 17.69 12.18
CA LEU A 939 16.38 17.10 12.25
C LEU A 939 15.56 17.63 13.44
N SER A 940 16.22 18.22 14.43
CA SER A 940 15.61 18.84 15.61
C SER A 940 16.62 19.73 16.34
N ASP A 941 16.20 20.93 16.73
CA ASP A 941 16.98 21.86 17.55
C ASP A 941 17.15 21.33 18.99
N VAL A 942 16.12 20.68 19.53
CA VAL A 942 16.05 20.22 20.93
C VAL A 942 15.75 18.72 21.00
N GLY A 943 16.54 17.97 21.78
CA GLY A 943 16.29 16.55 22.06
C GLY A 943 15.75 16.34 23.48
N ILE A 944 14.55 15.77 23.62
CA ILE A 944 13.97 15.42 24.92
C ILE A 944 14.57 14.09 25.40
N ILE A 945 15.20 14.11 26.57
CA ILE A 945 15.77 12.94 27.25
C ILE A 945 15.11 12.75 28.63
N GLY A 946 15.14 11.53 29.15
CA GLY A 946 14.41 11.18 30.37
C GLY A 946 14.10 9.68 30.45
N MET A 947 13.87 9.17 31.66
CA MET A 947 13.49 7.78 31.91
C MET A 947 12.21 7.38 31.14
N PRO A 948 11.95 6.07 30.95
CA PRO A 948 10.61 5.58 30.65
C PRO A 948 9.57 6.22 31.57
N ASN A 949 8.39 6.57 31.04
CA ASN A 949 7.29 7.22 31.76
C ASN A 949 7.55 8.63 32.36
N ALA A 950 8.72 9.26 32.15
CA ALA A 950 8.99 10.66 32.55
C ALA A 950 8.13 11.74 31.84
N GLY A 951 7.23 11.34 30.92
CA GLY A 951 6.26 12.21 30.28
C GLY A 951 6.72 12.90 28.99
N LYS A 952 7.82 12.44 28.37
CA LYS A 952 8.42 13.03 27.15
C LYS A 952 7.44 13.21 25.99
N SER A 953 6.73 12.15 25.58
CA SER A 953 5.75 12.23 24.50
C SER A 953 4.56 13.13 24.83
N LYS A 954 4.17 13.23 26.11
CA LYS A 954 3.15 14.19 26.58
C LYS A 954 3.67 15.63 26.52
N PHE A 955 4.93 15.87 26.86
CA PHE A 955 5.56 17.18 26.71
C PHE A 955 5.58 17.59 25.23
N LEU A 956 6.08 16.72 24.34
CA LEU A 956 6.11 16.97 22.91
C LEU A 956 4.72 17.30 22.35
N THR A 957 3.71 16.50 22.71
CA THR A 957 2.30 16.71 22.30
C THR A 957 1.75 18.06 22.78
N ARG A 958 2.10 18.51 23.98
CA ARG A 958 1.66 19.82 24.48
C ARG A 958 2.38 20.99 23.80
N CYS A 959 3.64 20.82 23.40
CA CYS A 959 4.37 21.82 22.61
C CYS A 959 3.87 21.92 21.17
N SER A 960 3.50 20.81 20.51
CA SER A 960 3.07 20.81 19.11
C SER A 960 1.60 21.19 18.87
N ASN A 961 0.84 21.50 19.92
CA ASN A 961 -0.55 21.97 19.80
C ASN A 961 -0.69 23.44 19.32
N SER A 962 0.43 24.16 19.12
CA SER A 962 0.47 25.46 18.43
C SER A 962 1.08 25.32 17.03
N ASP A 963 0.21 24.95 16.07
CA ASP A 963 0.46 24.91 14.61
C ASP A 963 1.71 24.15 14.12
N THR A 964 1.65 22.82 13.93
CA THR A 964 2.06 22.15 12.66
C THR A 964 1.77 20.63 12.60
N LYS A 965 1.89 20.07 11.38
CA LYS A 965 1.64 18.67 11.03
C LYS A 965 2.66 17.69 11.66
N VAL A 966 2.17 16.62 12.28
CA VAL A 966 2.94 15.37 12.47
C VAL A 966 3.09 14.68 11.12
N GLY A 967 4.30 14.23 10.77
CA GLY A 967 4.61 13.64 9.46
C GLY A 967 5.43 12.35 9.58
N ASP A 968 5.10 11.37 8.74
CA ASP A 968 5.61 10.01 8.85
C ASP A 968 6.94 9.82 8.09
N TYR A 969 8.04 10.29 8.69
CA TYR A 969 9.36 10.30 8.05
C TYR A 969 10.03 8.91 7.97
N PRO A 970 10.62 8.52 6.83
CA PRO A 970 11.21 7.20 6.66
C PRO A 970 12.63 7.13 7.21
N PHE A 971 12.78 6.81 8.50
CA PHE A 971 14.04 6.38 9.09
C PHE A 971 14.01 4.89 9.45
N THR A 972 14.96 4.12 8.94
CA THR A 972 15.14 2.69 9.27
C THR A 972 16.16 2.50 10.39
N THR A 973 15.78 2.80 11.63
CA THR A 973 15.64 1.79 12.70
C THR A 973 15.29 2.44 14.03
N VAL A 974 14.01 2.33 14.39
CA VAL A 974 13.34 2.84 15.61
C VAL A 974 13.26 4.36 15.67
N ARG A 975 12.06 4.90 15.42
CA ARG A 975 11.85 6.31 15.13
C ARG A 975 11.68 7.16 16.40
N PRO A 976 12.38 8.30 16.56
CA PRO A 976 11.98 9.35 17.47
C PRO A 976 10.78 10.12 16.90
N HIS A 977 9.92 10.67 17.76
CA HIS A 977 8.82 11.53 17.31
C HIS A 977 9.29 12.98 17.21
N LEU A 978 8.96 13.67 16.11
CA LEU A 978 9.28 15.09 15.92
C LEU A 978 8.02 15.94 16.10
N GLY A 979 8.16 17.06 16.79
CA GLY A 979 7.14 18.09 16.96
C GLY A 979 7.74 19.47 16.83
N VAL A 980 7.07 20.37 16.12
CA VAL A 980 7.50 21.76 15.93
C VAL A 980 6.61 22.66 16.78
N THR A 981 7.18 23.70 17.38
CA THR A 981 6.46 24.68 18.20
C THR A 981 6.92 26.10 17.87
N LYS A 982 5.98 27.04 17.81
CA LYS A 982 6.28 28.48 17.68
C LYS A 982 6.52 29.11 19.05
N VAL A 983 7.58 29.89 19.16
CA VAL A 983 7.96 30.66 20.35
C VAL A 983 8.31 32.08 19.91
N ASP A 984 7.43 33.03 20.25
CA ASP A 984 7.43 34.37 19.69
C ASP A 984 7.48 34.30 18.14
N ASP A 985 8.42 34.97 17.45
CA ASP A 985 8.60 34.92 15.98
C ASP A 985 9.55 33.82 15.49
N SER A 986 9.75 32.72 16.24
CA SER A 986 10.73 31.67 15.90
C SER A 986 10.14 30.27 16.07
N GLU A 987 10.35 29.40 15.08
CA GLU A 987 9.99 27.98 15.17
C GLU A 987 11.13 27.18 15.79
N VAL A 988 10.78 26.22 16.66
CA VAL A 988 11.70 25.31 17.35
C VAL A 988 11.25 23.87 17.08
N VAL A 989 12.16 23.06 16.53
CA VAL A 989 11.93 21.65 16.23
C VAL A 989 12.43 20.78 17.39
N ILE A 990 11.55 19.98 17.97
CA ILE A 990 11.81 19.16 19.16
C ILE A 990 11.67 17.67 18.82
N ALA A 991 12.64 16.85 19.22
CA ALA A 991 12.59 15.39 19.10
C ALA A 991 12.33 14.72 20.45
N ASP A 992 11.27 13.91 20.55
CA ASP A 992 11.10 12.93 21.63
C ASP A 992 11.97 11.71 21.34
N ILE A 993 13.08 11.59 22.07
CA ILE A 993 13.95 10.43 22.02
C ILE A 993 13.37 9.36 22.96
N PRO A 994 13.19 8.09 22.53
CA PRO A 994 12.74 7.01 23.39
C PRO A 994 13.54 6.91 24.69
N GLY A 995 12.87 6.47 25.76
CA GLY A 995 13.45 6.51 27.12
C GLY A 995 14.77 5.75 27.21
N ILE A 996 15.82 6.46 27.62
CA ILE A 996 17.12 5.85 27.92
C ILE A 996 16.95 4.96 29.15
N ILE A 997 17.42 3.73 29.01
CA ILE A 997 17.46 2.72 30.07
C ILE A 997 18.92 2.46 30.45
N THR A 998 19.14 1.82 31.59
CA THR A 998 20.47 1.33 31.99
C THR A 998 21.07 0.43 30.90
N ASP A 999 22.39 0.53 30.72
CA ASP A 999 23.19 -0.18 29.71
C ASP A 999 22.89 0.20 28.24
N ALA A 1000 22.22 1.33 28.00
CA ALA A 1000 22.01 1.88 26.66
C ALA A 1000 23.34 2.19 25.93
N HIS A 1001 24.37 2.61 26.65
CA HIS A 1001 25.73 2.82 26.13
C HIS A 1001 26.40 1.51 25.64
N LEU A 1002 25.91 0.33 26.07
CA LEU A 1002 26.33 -0.99 25.58
C LEU A 1002 25.48 -1.51 24.41
N GLY A 1003 24.48 -0.73 23.97
CA GLY A 1003 23.60 -1.07 22.85
C GLY A 1003 22.31 -1.81 23.24
N VAL A 1004 22.08 -2.05 24.53
CA VAL A 1004 20.86 -2.69 25.06
C VAL A 1004 19.62 -1.91 24.64
N GLY A 1005 18.54 -2.61 24.25
CA GLY A 1005 17.28 -1.99 23.86
C GLY A 1005 17.36 -1.04 22.64
N LEU A 1006 18.39 -1.20 21.80
CA LEU A 1006 18.76 -0.29 20.69
C LEU A 1006 19.42 1.03 21.13
N GLY A 1007 19.95 1.09 22.36
CA GLY A 1007 20.54 2.30 22.98
C GLY A 1007 21.51 3.08 22.10
N HIS A 1008 22.46 2.42 21.41
CA HIS A 1008 23.38 3.08 20.46
C HIS A 1008 22.67 3.88 19.36
N LYS A 1009 21.50 3.44 18.90
CA LYS A 1009 20.74 4.14 17.85
C LYS A 1009 20.06 5.41 18.38
N PHE A 1010 19.56 5.36 19.62
CA PHE A 1010 18.98 6.52 20.31
C PHE A 1010 20.05 7.54 20.72
N LEU A 1011 21.18 7.07 21.25
CA LEU A 1011 22.32 7.93 21.63
C LEU A 1011 22.90 8.65 20.40
N LYS A 1012 22.99 7.96 19.25
CA LYS A 1012 23.33 8.55 17.93
C LYS A 1012 22.30 9.55 17.37
N HIS A 1013 21.08 9.62 17.93
CA HIS A 1013 20.13 10.69 17.63
C HIS A 1013 20.32 11.91 18.55
N ILE A 1014 20.71 11.68 19.81
CA ILE A 1014 21.06 12.74 20.79
C ILE A 1014 22.31 13.51 20.34
N GLU A 1015 23.25 12.85 19.68
CA GLU A 1015 24.39 13.50 18.99
C GLU A 1015 23.96 14.61 18.00
N ARG A 1016 22.77 14.51 17.42
CA ARG A 1016 22.28 15.40 16.35
C ARG A 1016 21.43 16.59 16.82
N CYS A 1017 21.13 16.67 18.13
CA CYS A 1017 20.38 17.78 18.73
C CYS A 1017 21.33 18.90 19.20
N GLN A 1018 20.93 20.17 19.16
CA GLN A 1018 21.76 21.28 19.68
C GLN A 1018 21.65 21.40 21.20
N ILE A 1019 20.42 21.35 21.73
CA ILE A 1019 20.11 21.45 23.17
C ILE A 1019 19.46 20.16 23.66
N LEU A 1020 19.75 19.75 24.90
CA LEU A 1020 19.10 18.62 25.55
C LEU A 1020 18.07 19.10 26.59
N LEU A 1021 16.83 18.62 26.49
CA LEU A 1021 15.78 18.89 27.47
C LEU A 1021 15.59 17.64 28.35
N HIS A 1022 16.05 17.72 29.60
CA HIS A 1022 16.05 16.60 30.53
C HIS A 1022 14.78 16.62 31.40
N LEU A 1023 13.85 15.71 31.12
CA LEU A 1023 12.62 15.53 31.89
C LEU A 1023 12.79 14.45 32.96
N ILE A 1024 12.57 14.82 34.21
CA ILE A 1024 12.66 13.94 35.38
C ILE A 1024 11.27 13.84 36.02
N ASP A 1025 10.84 12.63 36.37
CA ASP A 1025 9.58 12.43 37.08
C ASP A 1025 9.71 12.83 38.57
N VAL A 1026 8.93 13.81 39.02
CA VAL A 1026 9.01 14.29 40.40
C VAL A 1026 8.53 13.24 41.42
N THR A 1027 7.73 12.25 40.99
CA THR A 1027 7.26 11.18 41.90
C THR A 1027 8.36 10.17 42.23
N HIS A 1028 9.48 10.15 41.50
CA HIS A 1028 10.61 9.27 41.77
C HIS A 1028 11.21 9.56 43.16
N ASP A 1029 11.43 8.54 44.00
CA ASP A 1029 11.81 8.72 45.41
C ASP A 1029 13.08 9.58 45.56
N ASP A 1030 14.11 9.27 44.77
CA ASP A 1030 15.29 10.09 44.57
C ASP A 1030 15.36 10.63 43.13
N VAL A 1031 15.30 11.96 42.99
CA VAL A 1031 15.41 12.68 41.70
C VAL A 1031 16.85 12.90 41.25
N VAL A 1032 17.82 12.85 42.17
CA VAL A 1032 19.26 12.95 41.86
C VAL A 1032 19.73 11.64 41.24
N SER A 1033 19.34 10.49 41.81
CA SER A 1033 19.58 9.17 41.20
C SER A 1033 18.96 9.06 39.79
N ALA A 1034 17.73 9.55 39.59
CA ALA A 1034 17.06 9.51 38.29
C ALA A 1034 17.80 10.33 37.21
N TYR A 1035 18.29 11.53 37.56
CA TYR A 1035 19.17 12.32 36.69
C TYR A 1035 20.49 11.60 36.42
N GLY A 1036 21.16 11.11 37.48
CA GLY A 1036 22.49 10.52 37.41
C GLY A 1036 22.55 9.28 36.53
N CYS A 1037 21.52 8.44 36.54
CA CYS A 1037 21.45 7.27 35.66
C CYS A 1037 21.49 7.68 34.17
N ILE A 1038 20.74 8.70 33.77
CA ILE A 1038 20.72 9.19 32.38
C ILE A 1038 22.04 9.89 32.02
N HIS A 1039 22.58 10.69 32.93
CA HIS A 1039 23.83 11.41 32.72
C HIS A 1039 25.02 10.44 32.52
N ASN A 1040 25.09 9.38 33.34
CA ASN A 1040 26.12 8.35 33.22
C ASN A 1040 26.03 7.60 31.87
N GLU A 1041 24.83 7.25 31.39
CA GLU A 1041 24.65 6.61 30.07
C GLU A 1041 25.12 7.50 28.91
N LEU A 1042 24.94 8.83 29.02
CA LEU A 1042 25.46 9.79 28.03
C LEU A 1042 26.99 9.88 28.09
N GLU A 1043 27.57 9.98 29.29
CA GLU A 1043 29.02 10.09 29.50
C GLU A 1043 29.76 8.82 29.04
N LEU A 1044 29.25 7.64 29.39
CA LEU A 1044 29.83 6.33 29.04
C LEU A 1044 29.74 6.02 27.54
N TYR A 1045 28.76 6.59 26.82
CA TYR A 1045 28.67 6.47 25.37
C TYR A 1045 29.58 7.47 24.65
N ASN A 1046 29.49 8.76 25.02
CA ASN A 1046 30.29 9.83 24.43
C ASN A 1046 30.36 11.04 25.38
N GLY A 1047 31.51 11.24 26.01
CA GLY A 1047 31.77 12.33 26.96
C GLY A 1047 31.63 13.76 26.40
N ASP A 1048 31.44 13.95 25.10
CA ASP A 1048 31.06 15.26 24.53
C ASP A 1048 29.54 15.55 24.63
N LEU A 1049 28.70 14.52 24.83
CA LEU A 1049 27.25 14.70 25.00
C LEU A 1049 26.90 15.42 26.31
N VAL A 1050 27.61 15.12 27.40
CA VAL A 1050 27.42 15.78 28.71
C VAL A 1050 27.95 17.21 28.76
N LYS A 1051 28.68 17.65 27.72
CA LYS A 1051 29.14 19.03 27.53
C LYS A 1051 28.14 19.89 26.75
N LYS A 1052 27.07 19.29 26.19
CA LYS A 1052 26.03 20.04 25.48
C LYS A 1052 25.22 20.91 26.43
N GLU A 1053 24.64 21.97 25.87
CA GLU A 1053 23.72 22.83 26.61
C GLU A 1053 22.46 22.03 26.99
N GLU A 1054 22.12 22.02 28.28
CA GLU A 1054 20.96 21.30 28.80
C GLU A 1054 20.01 22.21 29.60
N ILE A 1055 18.73 21.80 29.65
CA ILE A 1055 17.71 22.36 30.54
C ILE A 1055 17.07 21.21 31.31
N VAL A 1056 17.00 21.33 32.65
CA VAL A 1056 16.48 20.28 33.53
C VAL A 1056 15.10 20.66 34.08
N VAL A 1057 14.12 19.78 33.91
CA VAL A 1057 12.71 20.02 34.28
C VAL A 1057 12.16 18.84 35.10
N LEU A 1058 11.66 19.14 36.29
CA LEU A 1058 10.83 18.23 37.07
C LEU A 1058 9.40 18.25 36.50
N ASN A 1059 8.92 17.10 36.06
CA ASN A 1059 7.60 16.92 35.43
C ASN A 1059 6.62 16.22 36.40
N LYS A 1060 5.32 16.30 36.11
CA LYS A 1060 4.20 15.79 36.94
C LYS A 1060 4.10 16.43 38.33
N CYS A 1061 4.46 17.70 38.46
CA CYS A 1061 4.38 18.45 39.72
C CYS A 1061 2.97 18.48 40.35
N ASP A 1062 1.91 18.23 39.59
CA ASP A 1062 0.53 18.07 40.08
C ASP A 1062 0.30 16.83 40.97
N LEU A 1063 1.21 15.85 40.99
CA LEU A 1063 1.05 14.61 41.77
C LEU A 1063 1.57 14.68 43.22
N LEU A 1064 2.21 15.79 43.63
CA LEU A 1064 2.79 15.99 44.97
C LEU A 1064 2.35 17.32 45.60
N ARG A 1065 2.60 17.48 46.90
CA ARG A 1065 2.33 18.75 47.59
C ARG A 1065 3.46 19.76 47.35
N GLU A 1066 3.14 21.05 47.31
CA GLU A 1066 4.11 22.13 47.04
C GLU A 1066 5.39 22.06 47.89
N ALA A 1067 5.26 21.73 49.18
CA ALA A 1067 6.40 21.58 50.10
C ALA A 1067 7.35 20.43 49.71
N GLU A 1068 6.83 19.33 49.14
CA GLU A 1068 7.61 18.18 48.69
C GLU A 1068 8.30 18.49 47.35
N ILE A 1069 7.59 19.15 46.43
CA ILE A 1069 8.12 19.62 45.15
C ILE A 1069 9.27 20.60 45.40
N LEU A 1070 9.10 21.58 46.30
CA LEU A 1070 10.14 22.55 46.63
C LEU A 1070 11.37 21.88 47.25
N LYS A 1071 11.16 20.88 48.12
CA LYS A 1071 12.26 20.09 48.70
C LYS A 1071 13.04 19.32 47.62
N LYS A 1072 12.35 18.62 46.71
CA LYS A 1072 12.99 17.87 45.60
C LYS A 1072 13.67 18.81 44.58
N LYS A 1073 13.04 19.94 44.24
CA LYS A 1073 13.61 20.99 43.38
C LYS A 1073 14.92 21.53 43.94
N ASN A 1074 14.91 21.96 45.21
CA ASN A 1074 16.09 22.52 45.85
C ASN A 1074 17.21 21.48 46.01
N HIS A 1075 16.86 20.21 46.27
CA HIS A 1075 17.83 19.13 46.37
C HIS A 1075 18.56 18.90 45.03
N LEU A 1076 17.82 18.80 43.92
CA LEU A 1076 18.40 18.61 42.59
C LEU A 1076 19.16 19.86 42.10
N ALA A 1077 18.63 21.07 42.32
CA ALA A 1077 19.30 22.32 41.94
C ALA A 1077 20.63 22.51 42.67
N ASN A 1078 20.69 22.19 43.98
CA ASN A 1078 21.93 22.24 44.76
C ASN A 1078 22.95 21.18 44.31
N TYR A 1079 22.50 20.00 43.87
CA TYR A 1079 23.38 18.95 43.34
C TYR A 1079 23.98 19.33 41.98
N LEU A 1080 23.17 19.90 41.09
CA LEU A 1080 23.60 20.29 39.74
C LEU A 1080 24.31 21.63 39.66
N ASN A 1081 24.17 22.49 40.68
CA ASN A 1081 24.53 23.91 40.65
C ASN A 1081 23.94 24.65 39.42
N LYS A 1082 22.70 24.29 39.05
CA LYS A 1082 21.94 24.80 37.89
C LYS A 1082 20.50 25.09 38.29
N GLU A 1083 19.83 25.96 37.53
CA GLU A 1083 18.39 26.16 37.65
C GLU A 1083 17.63 24.90 37.20
N VAL A 1084 16.66 24.49 38.02
CA VAL A 1084 15.73 23.39 37.72
C VAL A 1084 14.34 23.99 37.59
N LEU A 1085 13.65 23.72 36.49
CA LEU A 1085 12.27 24.17 36.26
C LEU A 1085 11.27 23.10 36.74
N CYS A 1086 10.04 23.52 37.02
CA CYS A 1086 8.95 22.62 37.44
C CYS A 1086 7.78 22.72 36.47
N LEU A 1087 7.19 21.59 36.10
CA LEU A 1087 6.09 21.48 35.16
C LEU A 1087 4.99 20.55 35.69
N SER A 1088 3.75 21.04 35.66
CA SER A 1088 2.54 20.27 35.91
C SER A 1088 1.75 20.07 34.61
N ILE A 1089 0.80 19.13 34.61
CA ILE A 1089 -0.06 18.79 33.47
C ILE A 1089 -0.78 20.02 32.88
N ASN A 1090 -1.13 21.01 33.72
CA ASN A 1090 -1.80 22.25 33.30
C ASN A 1090 -0.89 23.49 33.37
N GLY A 1091 0.38 23.36 33.78
CA GLY A 1091 1.31 24.48 33.95
C GLY A 1091 1.73 25.11 32.62
N ASP A 1092 1.99 26.42 32.61
CA ASP A 1092 2.41 27.14 31.41
C ASP A 1092 3.77 26.62 30.88
N LEU A 1093 3.84 26.41 29.57
CA LEU A 1093 5.03 25.94 28.85
C LEU A 1093 5.88 27.10 28.32
N GLN A 1094 5.31 28.31 28.20
CA GLN A 1094 6.00 29.47 27.65
C GLN A 1094 7.33 29.81 28.35
N PRO A 1095 7.51 29.66 29.68
CA PRO A 1095 8.80 29.89 30.32
C PRO A 1095 9.91 28.93 29.83
N ILE A 1096 9.58 27.64 29.67
CA ILE A 1096 10.53 26.62 29.18
C ILE A 1096 10.84 26.86 27.70
N LEU A 1097 9.81 27.16 26.91
CA LEU A 1097 9.92 27.41 25.48
C LEU A 1097 10.73 28.68 25.16
N ARG A 1098 10.52 29.77 25.91
CA ARG A 1098 11.34 31.00 25.80
C ARG A 1098 12.80 30.74 26.14
N LEU A 1099 13.07 30.01 27.22
CA LEU A 1099 14.45 29.69 27.63
C LEU A 1099 15.17 28.81 26.58
N LEU A 1100 14.45 27.90 25.91
CA LEU A 1100 14.97 27.15 24.76
C LEU A 1100 15.28 28.08 23.57
N SER A 1101 14.34 28.95 23.18
CA SER A 1101 14.52 29.95 22.10
C SER A 1101 15.69 30.90 22.36
N GLU A 1102 15.86 31.41 23.59
CA GLU A 1102 16.98 32.28 23.97
C GLU A 1102 18.35 31.57 23.86
N LYS A 1103 18.43 30.31 24.29
CA LYS A 1103 19.67 29.50 24.20
C LYS A 1103 19.99 29.13 22.74
N LEU A 1104 18.99 28.82 21.92
CA LEU A 1104 19.18 28.60 20.47
C LEU A 1104 19.65 29.87 19.76
N LYS A 1105 19.09 31.04 20.10
CA LYS A 1105 19.52 32.34 19.53
C LYS A 1105 20.96 32.69 19.90
N LYS A 1106 21.44 32.35 21.11
CA LYS A 1106 22.86 32.47 21.49
C LYS A 1106 23.79 31.48 20.77
N SER A 1107 23.29 30.31 20.37
CA SER A 1107 24.04 29.34 19.55
C SER A 1107 24.26 29.82 18.10
N ASN A 1108 23.27 30.50 17.54
CA ASN A 1108 23.25 30.88 16.12
C ASN A 1108 23.83 32.28 15.81
N SER A 1109 24.40 33.00 16.79
CA SER A 1109 25.00 34.32 16.57
C SER A 1109 26.38 34.26 15.88
N LYS A 1110 26.38 33.99 14.57
CA LYS A 1110 27.36 34.54 13.63
C LYS A 1110 26.62 35.46 12.67
N GLU A 1111 26.96 36.74 12.71
CA GLU A 1111 26.25 37.82 12.02
C GLU A 1111 26.21 37.63 10.50
N ILE A 1112 25.01 37.79 9.91
CA ILE A 1112 24.82 38.32 8.56
C ILE A 1112 23.62 39.28 8.62
N GLU A 1113 23.76 40.45 8.01
CA GLU A 1113 22.81 41.57 8.11
C GLU A 1113 21.42 41.25 7.53
N VAL A 1114 20.37 41.74 8.21
CA VAL A 1114 18.99 41.73 7.72
C VAL A 1114 18.74 43.02 6.94
N TYR A 1115 18.43 42.89 5.64
CA TYR A 1115 17.93 44.00 4.83
C TYR A 1115 16.42 44.22 5.10
N ASP A 1116 16.07 45.45 5.49
CA ASP A 1116 14.70 45.90 5.76
C ASP A 1116 14.09 46.56 4.50
N PRO A 1117 13.11 45.94 3.82
CA PRO A 1117 12.55 46.47 2.58
C PRO A 1117 11.63 47.70 2.77
N PHE A 1118 11.51 48.25 3.99
CA PHE A 1118 10.70 49.44 4.28
C PHE A 1118 11.48 50.63 4.86
N LYS A 1119 12.82 50.60 4.80
CA LYS A 1119 13.67 51.81 4.82
C LYS A 1119 14.38 51.97 3.49
N MET A 1120 14.35 53.19 2.96
CA MET A 1120 14.91 53.59 1.65
C MET A 1120 16.39 53.22 1.49
#